data_AF-A0A3D0NEK4-F1
#
_entry.id   AF-A0A3D0NEK4-F1
#
_cell.length_a   1.000
_cell.length_b   1.000
_cell.length_c   1.000
_cell.angle_alpha   90.00
_cell.angle_beta   90.00
_cell.angle_gamma   90.00
#
_symmetry.space_group_name_H-M   'P 1'
#
loop_
_entity.id
_entity.type
_entity.pdbx_description
1 polymer ?
#
loop_
_entity_poly.entity_id
_entity_poly.type
_entity_poly.pdbx_seq_one_letter_code
_entity_poly.pdbx_strand_id
1 'polypeptide(L)'
;PNSDPIPANEISMVEKWINQGMPENRGSKVMVAKKPKFEMSLDAGAIGKPEVPPMPGRLNKSPGIYSPKTAAVTAMATNPWSSLTAIAGQKKISLYDVATMELLGILDFPEGIPHVLKFSRNGSLLLAGGGIGGQSGKVVVYNIKNGERIFEIGDEFDVVLGADISADQSMIALGGPLKMIRVYSTATGEMLYETKKHTDWITKMEFSPDGVLLATGDRNGGMHVWEAHTGREYLTLKGHSNRISGISWRLDSNILATSAIDGSVRLWEMEEGRQVKTWGAHSGGVTSLEFARDGRLVTSGRDRTAKIWNQDGAAQATYPAFADLALEISICDETNRVIAGDWTGKVNVWNAVDDRALIGELAVNPKPLATRLEEAKAGLTQAEAAYKPLADASAAAKTKADTIKANLVAANKKVTDAKTALDTANGQIATYTKSAAELDAQYKAQTAMITKTTPVIPSLTESAAKAKEAAGKNGDDKELAQLAAQLESALAKRKANLAKVTADAAASKKQLDTTNTQLATSKKAAADATAAMTAGQKEVAAITPTVKPAEEASAAALKAATDSQAMVATAQALVTKWNEEIAFTAKLTDLRTKLASAFEILVANQQQQAEMMANLSEIQKQYDASNQVVTTANTAVENTTKRVTDSQAAAKAELDKQTAATTTHTAATTAAANLKAAVAALGEAVAKSNEAVTKSGGDAELKKAAEALKGLADKKAAEIPMADKAVADALAALNAQKAVYAAAQKAVAEAEATLATNKKAYDDAIVARKPHEEALASAKAAADAEIKKVSDSEVALEALEQELVSLQSS
;
A
#
# COMPACT_ATOMS: atom_id res chain seq x y z
N PRO A 1 2.38 37.52 -23.59
CA PRO A 1 1.71 36.74 -24.66
C PRO A 1 1.83 37.47 -26.01
N ASN A 2 2.56 36.89 -26.97
CA ASN A 2 3.07 37.48 -28.24
C ASN A 2 4.47 38.13 -28.19
N SER A 3 5.29 37.80 -27.19
CA SER A 3 6.74 38.06 -27.24
C SER A 3 7.47 36.81 -27.74
N ASP A 4 8.62 37.01 -28.36
CA ASP A 4 9.51 35.90 -28.76
C ASP A 4 9.84 35.00 -27.56
N PRO A 5 10.01 33.69 -27.76
CA PRO A 5 10.39 32.78 -26.68
C PRO A 5 11.68 33.25 -26.02
N ILE A 6 11.71 33.23 -24.69
CA ILE A 6 12.93 33.56 -23.94
C ILE A 6 14.05 32.61 -24.43
N PRO A 7 15.22 33.14 -24.80
CA PRO A 7 16.34 32.33 -25.27
C PRO A 7 16.67 31.19 -24.29
N ALA A 8 16.93 29.98 -24.81
CA ALA A 8 17.11 28.77 -24.01
C ALA A 8 18.25 28.86 -22.97
N ASN A 9 19.27 29.67 -23.25
CA ASN A 9 20.36 29.99 -22.32
C ASN A 9 19.90 30.82 -21.12
N GLU A 10 18.94 31.74 -21.32
CA GLU A 10 18.36 32.54 -20.24
C GLU A 10 17.40 31.72 -19.40
N ILE A 11 16.61 30.83 -20.02
CA ILE A 11 15.76 29.87 -19.30
C ILE A 11 16.64 28.94 -18.44
N SER A 12 17.71 28.37 -19.01
CA SER A 12 18.63 27.50 -18.26
C SER A 12 19.40 28.23 -17.16
N MET A 13 19.67 29.53 -17.35
CA MET A 13 20.29 30.37 -16.33
C MET A 13 19.33 30.69 -15.18
N VAL A 14 18.07 31.01 -15.50
CA VAL A 14 17.00 31.20 -14.51
C VAL A 14 16.71 29.90 -13.76
N GLU A 15 16.67 28.77 -14.47
CA GLU A 15 16.54 27.43 -13.87
C GLU A 15 17.71 27.12 -12.92
N LYS A 16 18.96 27.45 -13.30
CA LYS A 16 20.12 27.34 -12.40
C LYS A 16 20.01 28.27 -11.19
N TRP A 17 19.50 29.49 -11.35
CA TRP A 17 19.30 30.42 -10.24
C TRP A 17 18.21 29.97 -9.28
N ILE A 18 17.13 29.39 -9.80
CA ILE A 18 16.06 28.78 -9.00
C ILE A 18 16.59 27.56 -8.25
N ASN A 19 17.34 26.67 -8.94
CA ASN A 19 17.80 25.41 -8.36
C ASN A 19 19.01 25.54 -7.43
N GLN A 20 19.82 26.61 -7.56
CA GLN A 20 21.07 26.77 -6.81
C GLN A 20 21.05 27.93 -5.79
N GLY A 21 20.02 28.79 -5.83
CA GLY A 21 19.96 30.01 -5.03
C GLY A 21 20.97 31.07 -5.47
N MET A 22 20.66 32.35 -5.23
CA MET A 22 21.58 33.45 -5.52
C MET A 22 22.55 33.67 -4.35
N PRO A 23 23.88 33.62 -4.56
CA PRO A 23 24.83 33.91 -3.49
C PRO A 23 24.74 35.37 -3.04
N GLU A 24 24.66 35.63 -1.72
CA GLU A 24 24.54 36.99 -1.15
C GLU A 24 25.73 37.92 -1.46
N ASN A 25 26.90 37.38 -1.83
CA ASN A 25 28.06 38.18 -2.25
C ASN A 25 29.05 37.37 -3.13
N ARG A 26 29.99 38.08 -3.80
CA ARG A 26 30.99 37.54 -4.75
C ARG A 26 31.93 36.46 -4.18
N GLY A 27 31.97 36.26 -2.86
CA GLY A 27 32.82 35.27 -2.20
C GLY A 27 32.08 34.07 -1.61
N SER A 28 30.74 34.06 -1.67
CA SER A 28 29.92 32.98 -1.11
C SER A 28 29.89 31.79 -2.07
N LYS A 29 30.15 30.59 -1.55
CA LYS A 29 29.92 29.35 -2.31
C LYS A 29 28.42 29.17 -2.47
N VAL A 30 27.98 28.99 -3.72
CA VAL A 30 26.62 28.56 -4.04
C VAL A 30 26.38 27.23 -3.36
N MET A 31 25.50 27.21 -2.36
CA MET A 31 25.07 25.97 -1.73
C MET A 31 24.16 25.28 -2.74
N VAL A 32 24.68 24.29 -3.46
CA VAL A 32 23.83 23.36 -4.19
C VAL A 32 22.91 22.76 -3.13
N ALA A 33 21.62 23.12 -3.18
CA ALA A 33 20.62 22.49 -2.34
C ALA A 33 20.84 20.98 -2.47
N LYS A 34 21.04 20.28 -1.34
CA LYS A 34 21.08 18.83 -1.39
C LYS A 34 19.81 18.43 -2.13
N LYS A 35 19.95 17.74 -3.26
CA LYS A 35 18.79 17.16 -3.95
C LYS A 35 17.96 16.48 -2.87
N PRO A 36 16.65 16.77 -2.75
CA PRO A 36 15.84 16.17 -1.70
C PRO A 36 16.12 14.67 -1.71
N LYS A 37 16.38 14.08 -0.54
CA LYS A 37 16.53 12.62 -0.45
C LYS A 37 15.29 11.88 -0.96
N PHE A 38 14.19 12.61 -1.15
CA PHE A 38 12.94 12.13 -1.71
C PHE A 38 12.18 13.31 -2.35
N GLU A 39 11.75 13.22 -3.61
CA GLU A 39 10.78 14.15 -4.18
C GLU A 39 9.38 13.72 -3.73
N MET A 40 8.87 14.34 -2.67
CA MET A 40 7.45 14.20 -2.31
C MET A 40 6.66 15.13 -3.22
N SER A 41 5.92 14.60 -4.20
CA SER A 41 4.91 15.41 -4.87
C SER A 41 3.80 15.69 -3.85
N LEU A 42 3.75 16.91 -3.33
CA LEU A 42 2.67 17.37 -2.46
C LEU A 42 1.33 17.16 -3.21
N ASP A 43 0.49 16.28 -2.70
CA ASP A 43 -0.83 16.05 -3.28
C ASP A 43 -1.71 17.28 -3.02
N ALA A 44 -2.11 17.97 -4.07
CA ALA A 44 -3.03 19.10 -3.97
C ALA A 44 -4.40 18.70 -3.38
N GLY A 45 -4.73 17.40 -3.33
CA GLY A 45 -5.87 16.81 -2.64
C GLY A 45 -5.64 16.44 -1.16
N ALA A 46 -4.50 16.80 -0.56
CA ALA A 46 -4.19 16.47 0.84
C ALA A 46 -5.14 17.09 1.88
N ILE A 47 -5.93 18.08 1.47
CA ILE A 47 -6.84 18.83 2.31
C ILE A 47 -8.24 18.22 2.24
N GLY A 48 -8.51 17.19 3.05
CA GLY A 48 -9.87 16.67 3.26
C GLY A 48 -10.00 15.15 3.23
N LYS A 49 -11.24 14.67 3.06
CA LYS A 49 -11.54 13.23 3.01
C LYS A 49 -11.08 12.64 1.66
N PRO A 50 -10.19 11.64 1.65
CA PRO A 50 -9.83 10.95 0.43
C PRO A 50 -10.99 10.09 -0.08
N GLU A 51 -10.98 9.79 -1.38
CA GLU A 51 -11.98 8.92 -2.02
C GLU A 51 -12.01 7.52 -1.38
N VAL A 52 -10.83 6.95 -1.13
CA VAL A 52 -10.65 5.70 -0.41
C VAL A 52 -10.06 6.01 0.97
N PRO A 53 -10.77 5.72 2.07
CA PRO A 53 -10.23 5.80 3.42
C PRO A 53 -8.87 5.12 3.56
N PRO A 54 -7.83 5.78 4.08
CA PRO A 54 -6.52 5.18 4.19
C PRO A 54 -6.54 4.06 5.23
N MET A 55 -6.17 2.88 4.76
CA MET A 55 -5.94 1.71 5.58
C MET A 55 -4.61 1.09 5.16
N PRO A 56 -3.84 0.53 6.11
CA PRO A 56 -2.63 -0.18 5.75
C PRO A 56 -2.96 -1.44 4.94
N GLY A 57 -2.09 -1.76 3.98
CA GLY A 57 -2.01 -3.09 3.40
C GLY A 57 -1.50 -4.11 4.44
N ARG A 58 -0.98 -5.24 3.98
CA ARG A 58 -0.42 -6.23 4.90
C ARG A 58 0.93 -5.75 5.45
N LEU A 59 0.97 -5.50 6.75
CA LEU A 59 2.16 -5.05 7.47
C LEU A 59 2.71 -6.13 8.40
N ASN A 60 3.95 -5.93 8.85
CA ASN A 60 4.56 -6.78 9.87
C ASN A 60 3.78 -6.70 11.18
N LYS A 61 3.40 -7.84 11.77
CA LYS A 61 2.69 -7.94 13.06
C LYS A 61 3.59 -8.43 14.21
N SER A 62 4.89 -8.60 13.93
CA SER A 62 5.88 -9.03 14.91
C SER A 62 6.45 -7.83 15.67
N PRO A 63 6.35 -7.80 17.00
CA PRO A 63 7.02 -6.79 17.79
C PRO A 63 8.54 -7.02 17.74
N GLY A 64 9.31 -6.14 17.08
CA GLY A 64 10.78 -6.28 17.02
C GLY A 64 11.42 -6.40 18.42
N ILE A 65 10.88 -5.67 19.40
CA ILE A 65 11.18 -5.80 20.84
C ILE A 65 9.89 -6.08 21.61
N TYR A 66 9.92 -7.10 22.49
CA TYR A 66 8.82 -7.44 23.38
C TYR A 66 9.26 -7.43 24.86
N SER A 67 8.55 -6.65 25.67
CA SER A 67 8.57 -6.73 27.14
C SER A 67 7.23 -7.25 27.68
N PRO A 68 7.21 -8.24 28.59
CA PRO A 68 5.95 -8.65 29.22
C PRO A 68 5.35 -7.56 30.11
N LYS A 69 6.15 -6.58 30.56
CA LYS A 69 5.66 -5.40 31.25
C LYS A 69 5.21 -4.37 30.22
N THR A 70 3.95 -3.95 30.32
CA THR A 70 3.40 -2.80 29.61
C THR A 70 3.94 -1.50 30.20
N ALA A 71 3.97 -0.46 29.37
CA ALA A 71 4.41 0.88 29.74
C ALA A 71 3.28 1.87 29.49
N ALA A 72 3.38 3.04 30.10
CA ALA A 72 2.43 4.12 29.95
C ALA A 72 2.11 4.41 28.47
N VAL A 73 0.83 4.62 28.17
CA VAL A 73 0.40 5.09 26.85
C VAL A 73 0.77 6.55 26.71
N THR A 74 1.86 6.82 25.99
CA THR A 74 2.44 8.17 25.85
C THR A 74 1.86 8.98 24.71
N ALA A 75 1.28 8.32 23.71
CA ALA A 75 0.58 8.95 22.59
C ALA A 75 -0.37 7.95 21.93
N MET A 76 -1.43 8.49 21.36
CA MET A 76 -2.42 7.75 20.58
C MET A 76 -3.04 8.68 19.55
N ALA A 77 -3.41 8.14 18.40
CA ALA A 77 -4.15 8.88 17.39
C ALA A 77 -5.08 7.93 16.65
N THR A 78 -6.26 8.41 16.26
CA THR A 78 -7.17 7.72 15.38
C THR A 78 -7.23 8.42 14.02
N ASN A 79 -7.34 7.64 12.95
CA ASN A 79 -7.39 8.18 11.60
C ASN A 79 -8.70 8.96 11.39
N PRO A 80 -8.67 10.15 10.76
CA PRO A 80 -9.88 10.96 10.60
C PRO A 80 -10.96 10.35 9.70
N TRP A 81 -10.60 9.38 8.84
CA TRP A 81 -11.46 8.86 7.78
C TRP A 81 -11.61 7.34 7.76
N SER A 82 -10.94 6.63 8.67
CA SER A 82 -11.00 5.17 8.78
C SER A 82 -11.03 4.72 10.25
N SER A 83 -11.24 3.42 10.48
CA SER A 83 -11.20 2.82 11.82
C SER A 83 -9.77 2.53 12.31
N LEU A 84 -8.75 3.04 11.63
CA LEU A 84 -7.35 2.86 12.01
C LEU A 84 -7.00 3.67 13.25
N THR A 85 -6.37 3.04 14.25
CA THR A 85 -5.83 3.69 15.45
C THR A 85 -4.39 3.28 15.67
N ALA A 86 -3.53 4.27 15.92
CA ALA A 86 -2.12 4.12 16.22
C ALA A 86 -1.87 4.33 17.71
N ILE A 87 -1.15 3.40 18.34
CA ILE A 87 -0.84 3.43 19.78
C ILE A 87 0.67 3.39 19.96
N ALA A 88 1.22 4.37 20.68
CA ALA A 88 2.64 4.43 20.96
C ALA A 88 3.05 3.34 21.96
N GLY A 89 4.13 2.64 21.64
CA GLY A 89 4.80 1.70 22.53
C GLY A 89 6.30 1.98 22.59
N GLN A 90 7.02 1.21 23.41
CA GLN A 90 8.47 1.34 23.46
C GLN A 90 9.10 0.88 22.14
N LYS A 91 9.76 1.83 21.46
CA LYS A 91 10.42 1.67 20.17
C LYS A 91 9.53 1.24 19.00
N LYS A 92 8.23 1.46 19.11
CA LYS A 92 7.26 1.02 18.09
C LYS A 92 5.93 1.75 18.19
N ILE A 93 5.11 1.55 17.16
CA ILE A 93 3.74 2.02 17.07
C ILE A 93 2.87 0.85 16.63
N SER A 94 1.88 0.48 17.43
CA SER A 94 0.95 -0.60 17.10
C SER A 94 -0.27 -0.02 16.38
N LEU A 95 -0.63 -0.59 15.23
CA LEU A 95 -1.76 -0.17 14.40
C LEU A 95 -2.91 -1.16 14.52
N TYR A 96 -4.09 -0.65 14.88
CA TYR A 96 -5.30 -1.44 15.09
C TYR A 96 -6.44 -0.96 14.21
N ASP A 97 -7.24 -1.89 13.71
CA ASP A 97 -8.58 -1.59 13.24
C ASP A 97 -9.53 -1.63 14.44
N VAL A 98 -10.00 -0.47 14.89
CA VAL A 98 -10.90 -0.43 16.05
C VAL A 98 -12.32 -0.87 15.73
N ALA A 99 -12.69 -1.13 14.47
CA ALA A 99 -13.98 -1.73 14.13
C ALA A 99 -13.98 -3.23 14.45
N THR A 100 -12.95 -3.94 13.98
CA THR A 100 -12.77 -5.40 14.14
C THR A 100 -11.95 -5.78 15.37
N MET A 101 -11.27 -4.81 16.01
CA MET A 101 -10.32 -4.99 17.11
C MET A 101 -9.05 -5.77 16.72
N GLU A 102 -8.76 -5.90 15.42
CA GLU A 102 -7.58 -6.63 14.93
C GLU A 102 -6.32 -5.75 14.87
N LEU A 103 -5.16 -6.37 15.17
CA LEU A 103 -3.85 -5.77 14.92
C LEU A 103 -3.53 -5.83 13.42
N LEU A 104 -3.40 -4.67 12.79
CA LEU A 104 -3.09 -4.53 11.37
C LEU A 104 -1.58 -4.59 11.11
N GLY A 105 -0.78 -4.01 12.00
CA GLY A 105 0.66 -3.93 11.83
C GLY A 105 1.38 -3.25 12.99
N ILE A 106 2.69 -3.30 12.95
CA ILE A 106 3.60 -2.63 13.88
C ILE A 106 4.61 -1.86 13.05
N LEU A 107 4.75 -0.56 13.35
CA LEU A 107 5.77 0.31 12.79
C LEU A 107 6.91 0.44 13.80
N ASP A 108 8.14 0.32 13.33
CA ASP A 108 9.31 0.49 14.19
C ASP A 108 9.64 1.98 14.39
N PHE A 109 9.95 2.36 15.63
CA PHE A 109 10.39 3.70 16.01
C PHE A 109 11.65 3.58 16.90
N PRO A 110 12.81 3.18 16.33
CA PRO A 110 14.00 2.82 17.10
C PRO A 110 14.54 3.96 17.99
N GLU A 111 14.15 5.20 17.71
CA GLU A 111 14.56 6.43 18.39
C GLU A 111 14.15 6.49 19.87
N GLY A 112 13.19 5.67 20.32
CA GLY A 112 12.81 5.64 21.74
C GLY A 112 11.31 5.44 21.91
N ILE A 113 10.67 6.36 22.63
CA ILE A 113 9.22 6.31 22.88
C ILE A 113 8.55 7.44 22.09
N PRO A 114 7.54 7.16 21.24
CA PRO A 114 6.71 8.21 20.66
C PRO A 114 5.91 8.91 21.76
N HIS A 115 6.02 10.23 21.83
CA HIS A 115 5.23 11.10 22.71
C HIS A 115 4.17 11.89 21.95
N VAL A 116 4.21 11.83 20.64
CA VAL A 116 3.26 12.46 19.73
C VAL A 116 2.94 11.46 18.62
N LEU A 117 1.66 11.24 18.36
CA LEU A 117 1.15 10.57 17.18
C LEU A 117 0.08 11.48 16.57
N LYS A 118 0.16 11.74 15.27
CA LYS A 118 -0.82 12.53 14.54
C LYS A 118 -0.97 12.00 13.12
N PHE A 119 -2.20 11.75 12.70
CA PHE A 119 -2.47 11.48 11.29
C PHE A 119 -2.51 12.80 10.52
N SER A 120 -1.95 12.80 9.32
CA SER A 120 -2.21 13.85 8.34
C SER A 120 -3.71 14.01 8.08
N ARG A 121 -4.12 15.18 7.57
CA ARG A 121 -5.54 15.52 7.43
C ARG A 121 -6.32 14.57 6.53
N ASN A 122 -5.71 14.08 5.45
CA ASN A 122 -6.27 13.04 4.59
C ASN A 122 -6.08 11.62 5.14
N GLY A 123 -5.32 11.45 6.23
CA GLY A 123 -5.07 10.18 6.90
C GLY A 123 -4.05 9.27 6.21
N SER A 124 -3.43 9.69 5.11
CA SER A 124 -2.50 8.83 4.33
C SER A 124 -1.13 8.69 5.01
N LEU A 125 -0.78 9.66 5.86
CA LEU A 125 0.45 9.68 6.64
C LEU A 125 0.17 9.64 8.14
N LEU A 126 1.09 9.04 8.88
CA LEU A 126 1.18 9.11 10.34
C LEU A 126 2.52 9.73 10.74
N LEU A 127 2.44 10.84 11.46
CA LEU A 127 3.57 11.48 12.11
C LEU A 127 3.76 10.89 13.51
N ALA A 128 5.01 10.58 13.85
CA ALA A 128 5.43 10.19 15.18
C ALA A 128 6.57 11.10 15.65
N GLY A 129 6.34 11.85 16.73
CA GLY A 129 7.36 12.64 17.42
C GLY A 129 7.72 11.98 18.74
N GLY A 130 9.00 11.84 19.03
CA GLY A 130 9.43 11.22 20.29
C GLY A 130 10.93 11.10 20.40
N GLY A 131 11.38 10.17 21.24
CA GLY A 131 12.80 9.91 21.44
C GLY A 131 13.16 9.43 22.84
N ILE A 132 14.35 9.77 23.29
CA ILE A 132 14.90 9.50 24.62
C ILE A 132 15.30 10.84 25.25
N GLY A 133 14.71 11.15 26.41
CA GLY A 133 14.96 12.40 27.11
C GLY A 133 16.44 12.65 27.40
N GLY A 134 16.93 13.84 27.08
CA GLY A 134 18.33 14.27 27.22
C GLY A 134 19.34 13.54 26.33
N GLN A 135 18.88 12.77 25.33
CA GLN A 135 19.74 12.02 24.42
C GLN A 135 19.40 12.26 22.95
N SER A 136 18.12 12.14 22.58
CA SER A 136 17.69 12.26 21.18
C SER A 136 16.19 12.53 21.10
N GLY A 137 15.79 13.44 20.23
CA GLY A 137 14.42 13.58 19.75
C GLY A 137 14.40 13.50 18.24
N LYS A 138 13.31 13.00 17.67
CA LYS A 138 13.08 12.96 16.22
C LYS A 138 11.59 12.97 15.92
N VAL A 139 11.24 13.53 14.77
CA VAL A 139 9.95 13.35 14.12
C VAL A 139 10.13 12.47 12.89
N VAL A 140 9.30 11.44 12.80
CA VAL A 140 9.30 10.44 11.72
C VAL A 140 7.91 10.39 11.13
N VAL A 141 7.79 10.42 9.81
CA VAL A 141 6.52 10.29 9.10
C VAL A 141 6.49 8.97 8.36
N TYR A 142 5.39 8.25 8.52
CA TYR A 142 5.13 6.95 7.91
C TYR A 142 4.04 7.07 6.85
N ASN A 143 4.22 6.38 5.73
CA ASN A 143 3.15 6.12 4.79
C ASN A 143 2.26 5.00 5.34
N ILE A 144 0.97 5.25 5.51
CA ILE A 144 0.05 4.28 6.11
C ILE A 144 -0.17 3.06 5.23
N LYS A 145 -0.15 3.20 3.91
CA LYS A 145 -0.47 2.11 2.99
C LYS A 145 0.54 0.96 3.11
N ASN A 146 1.84 1.26 3.17
CA ASN A 146 2.92 0.27 3.16
C ASN A 146 3.76 0.25 4.47
N GLY A 147 3.52 1.19 5.39
CA GLY A 147 4.21 1.29 6.67
C GLY A 147 5.65 1.77 6.57
N GLU A 148 6.06 2.36 5.44
CA GLU A 148 7.42 2.84 5.23
C GLU A 148 7.65 4.22 5.84
N ARG A 149 8.88 4.46 6.29
CA ARG A 149 9.33 5.77 6.76
C ARG A 149 9.63 6.62 5.52
N ILE A 150 8.90 7.71 5.34
CA ILE A 150 9.06 8.59 4.17
C ILE A 150 9.81 9.89 4.49
N PHE A 151 9.81 10.30 5.76
CA PHE A 151 10.42 11.56 6.18
C PHE A 151 10.93 11.48 7.60
N GLU A 152 12.10 12.09 7.84
CA GLU A 152 12.73 12.18 9.16
C GLU A 152 13.32 13.57 9.35
N ILE A 153 12.92 14.27 10.42
CA ILE A 153 13.46 15.58 10.77
C ILE A 153 13.61 15.75 12.28
N GLY A 154 14.32 16.80 12.65
CA GLY A 154 14.40 17.26 14.03
C GLY A 154 15.23 16.33 14.88
N ASP A 155 16.51 16.16 14.54
CA ASP A 155 17.54 15.52 15.38
C ASP A 155 17.81 16.38 16.64
N GLU A 156 16.80 16.50 17.49
CA GLU A 156 16.83 17.26 18.72
C GLU A 156 17.72 16.55 19.75
N PHE A 157 18.38 17.32 20.62
CA PHE A 157 19.16 16.76 21.72
C PHE A 157 18.28 16.13 22.81
N ASP A 158 17.00 16.52 22.84
CA ASP A 158 16.02 16.06 23.83
C ASP A 158 14.73 15.63 23.11
N VAL A 159 13.86 14.94 23.83
CA VAL A 159 12.63 14.36 23.29
C VAL A 159 11.70 15.41 22.66
N VAL A 160 11.09 15.06 21.52
CA VAL A 160 10.02 15.85 20.92
C VAL A 160 8.71 15.58 21.67
N LEU A 161 8.09 16.63 22.22
CA LEU A 161 6.87 16.53 23.04
C LEU A 161 5.64 17.10 22.34
N GLY A 162 5.82 18.01 21.38
CA GLY A 162 4.79 18.47 20.46
C GLY A 162 5.31 18.37 19.04
N ALA A 163 4.50 17.85 18.13
CA ALA A 163 4.76 17.88 16.71
C ALA A 163 3.45 17.75 15.94
N ASP A 164 3.41 18.31 14.73
CA ASP A 164 2.29 18.13 13.82
C ASP A 164 2.70 18.38 12.37
N ILE A 165 1.90 17.88 11.43
CA ILE A 165 2.05 18.09 9.99
C ILE A 165 0.92 18.98 9.50
N SER A 166 1.23 19.96 8.65
CA SER A 166 0.23 20.87 8.11
C SER A 166 -0.80 20.13 7.24
N ALA A 167 -1.99 20.71 7.09
CA ALA A 167 -3.09 20.08 6.36
C ALA A 167 -2.75 19.76 4.89
N ASP A 168 -1.97 20.63 4.25
CA ASP A 168 -1.42 20.48 2.90
C ASP A 168 -0.13 19.64 2.85
N GLN A 169 0.33 19.15 4.01
CA GLN A 169 1.54 18.36 4.20
C GLN A 169 2.83 19.06 3.77
N SER A 170 2.84 20.39 3.60
CA SER A 170 4.01 21.17 3.17
C SER A 170 4.97 21.50 4.31
N MET A 171 4.48 21.47 5.55
CA MET A 171 5.23 21.84 6.74
C MET A 171 5.10 20.80 7.84
N ILE A 172 6.19 20.59 8.58
CA ILE A 172 6.15 19.89 9.87
C ILE A 172 6.71 20.81 10.94
N ALA A 173 5.96 20.94 12.02
CA ALA A 173 6.35 21.73 13.17
C ALA A 173 6.66 20.80 14.33
N LEU A 174 7.68 21.15 15.13
CA LEU A 174 8.08 20.42 16.32
C LEU A 174 8.51 21.34 17.45
N GLY A 175 8.37 20.84 18.67
CA GLY A 175 8.72 21.51 19.90
C GLY A 175 8.94 20.54 21.06
N GLY A 176 9.67 21.00 22.07
CA GLY A 176 10.03 20.16 23.21
C GLY A 176 10.72 20.92 24.33
N PRO A 177 11.60 20.25 25.10
CA PRO A 177 12.27 20.83 26.26
C PRO A 177 13.14 22.06 25.98
N LEU A 178 13.62 22.22 24.74
CA LEU A 178 14.39 23.39 24.32
C LEU A 178 13.55 24.67 24.20
N LYS A 179 12.21 24.58 24.31
CA LYS A 179 11.28 25.72 24.27
C LYS A 179 11.32 26.48 22.94
N MET A 180 11.85 25.84 21.91
CA MET A 180 11.94 26.34 20.55
C MET A 180 10.80 25.72 19.74
N ILE A 181 10.11 26.55 18.97
CA ILE A 181 9.27 26.10 17.87
C ILE A 181 10.18 26.03 16.65
N ARG A 182 10.20 24.89 15.97
CA ARG A 182 10.90 24.74 14.70
C ARG A 182 9.95 24.21 13.66
N VAL A 183 9.96 24.82 12.49
CA VAL A 183 9.11 24.42 11.36
C VAL A 183 10.00 24.13 10.16
N TYR A 184 9.74 23.01 9.52
CA TYR A 184 10.53 22.48 8.40
C TYR A 184 9.64 22.32 7.17
N SER A 185 10.22 22.52 5.99
CA SER A 185 9.59 22.17 4.72
C SER A 185 9.68 20.65 4.51
N THR A 186 8.56 20.03 4.16
CA THR A 186 8.55 18.61 3.78
C THR A 186 9.15 18.37 2.38
N ALA A 187 9.11 19.37 1.50
CA ALA A 187 9.64 19.28 0.15
C ALA A 187 11.17 19.30 0.11
N THR A 188 11.81 20.15 0.92
CA THR A 188 13.28 20.31 0.93
C THR A 188 13.95 19.66 2.13
N GLY A 189 13.22 19.41 3.22
CA GLY A 189 13.79 19.00 4.51
C GLY A 189 14.48 20.14 5.27
N GLU A 190 14.46 21.36 4.74
CA GLU A 190 15.11 22.52 5.35
C GLU A 190 14.22 23.18 6.41
N MET A 191 14.85 23.79 7.41
CA MET A 191 14.16 24.57 8.43
C MET A 191 13.68 25.89 7.80
N LEU A 192 12.37 26.13 7.84
CA LEU A 192 11.75 27.37 7.37
C LEU A 192 11.97 28.50 8.37
N TYR A 193 11.71 28.24 9.65
CA TYR A 193 11.95 29.19 10.73
C TYR A 193 12.09 28.50 12.09
N GLU A 194 12.69 29.21 13.03
CA GLU A 194 12.67 28.88 14.45
C GLU A 194 12.22 30.08 15.29
N THR A 195 11.52 29.82 16.41
CA THR A 195 10.98 30.88 17.27
C THR A 195 11.11 30.52 18.74
N LYS A 196 11.58 31.48 19.54
CA LYS A 196 11.75 31.36 20.99
C LYS A 196 10.87 32.37 21.73
N LYS A 197 9.72 31.90 22.20
CA LYS A 197 8.77 32.72 22.98
C LYS A 197 8.30 32.02 24.26
N HIS A 198 8.08 30.72 24.19
CA HIS A 198 7.64 29.93 25.33
C HIS A 198 8.63 30.00 26.49
N THR A 199 8.09 30.07 27.70
CA THR A 199 8.88 30.21 28.93
C THR A 199 9.25 28.86 29.53
N ASP A 200 8.56 27.80 29.12
CA ASP A 200 8.79 26.42 29.53
C ASP A 200 8.69 25.46 28.32
N TRP A 201 8.84 24.16 28.57
CA TRP A 201 8.79 23.10 27.56
C TRP A 201 7.51 23.19 26.75
N ILE A 202 7.64 23.13 25.42
CA ILE A 202 6.48 23.04 24.53
C ILE A 202 5.99 21.60 24.60
N THR A 203 4.75 21.41 25.07
CA THR A 203 4.19 20.09 25.38
C THR A 203 3.13 19.63 24.40
N LYS A 204 2.52 20.54 23.64
CA LYS A 204 1.54 20.25 22.58
C LYS A 204 1.63 21.32 21.49
N MET A 205 1.31 20.92 20.26
CA MET A 205 1.11 21.81 19.13
C MET A 205 0.22 21.16 18.08
N GLU A 206 -0.50 21.96 17.30
CA GLU A 206 -1.37 21.48 16.22
C GLU A 206 -1.60 22.59 15.18
N PHE A 207 -1.49 22.25 13.90
CA PHE A 207 -1.89 23.14 12.81
C PHE A 207 -3.41 23.23 12.72
N SER A 208 -3.93 24.40 12.34
CA SER A 208 -5.35 24.52 12.04
C SER A 208 -5.72 23.68 10.81
N PRO A 209 -6.97 23.20 10.69
CA PRO A 209 -7.42 22.37 9.57
C PRO A 209 -7.28 23.00 8.18
N ASP A 210 -7.21 24.34 8.09
CA ASP A 210 -6.94 25.10 6.87
C ASP A 210 -5.43 25.31 6.60
N GLY A 211 -4.55 24.92 7.53
CA GLY A 211 -3.10 25.08 7.45
C GLY A 211 -2.59 26.52 7.66
N VAL A 212 -3.47 27.48 7.98
CA VAL A 212 -3.10 28.90 8.10
C VAL A 212 -2.43 29.21 9.43
N LEU A 213 -2.87 28.56 10.51
CA LEU A 213 -2.43 28.82 11.87
C LEU A 213 -1.72 27.60 12.48
N LEU A 214 -0.82 27.87 13.42
CA LEU A 214 -0.19 26.87 14.28
C LEU A 214 -0.47 27.26 15.73
N ALA A 215 -1.10 26.38 16.53
CA ALA A 215 -1.26 26.58 17.96
C ALA A 215 -0.16 25.84 18.73
N THR A 216 0.41 26.47 19.76
CA THR A 216 1.45 25.87 20.61
C THR A 216 1.16 26.14 22.08
N GLY A 217 1.42 25.12 22.92
CA GLY A 217 1.17 25.16 24.36
C GLY A 217 2.36 24.67 25.17
N ASP A 218 2.68 25.36 26.26
CA ASP A 218 3.79 24.98 27.15
C ASP A 218 3.38 24.41 28.51
N ARG A 219 4.40 23.94 29.23
CA ARG A 219 4.31 23.35 30.56
C ARG A 219 3.85 24.33 31.65
N ASN A 220 3.86 25.63 31.42
CA ASN A 220 3.44 26.65 32.38
C ASN A 220 2.07 27.29 32.02
N GLY A 221 1.38 26.77 31.01
CA GLY A 221 0.07 27.26 30.57
C GLY A 221 0.12 28.37 29.52
N GLY A 222 1.31 28.70 29.00
CA GLY A 222 1.49 29.63 27.90
C GLY A 222 0.94 29.04 26.61
N MET A 223 -0.09 29.67 26.06
CA MET A 223 -0.68 29.34 24.76
C MET A 223 -0.44 30.47 23.77
N HIS A 224 0.13 30.13 22.62
CA HIS A 224 0.37 31.05 21.52
C HIS A 224 -0.20 30.46 20.22
N VAL A 225 -0.65 31.34 19.33
CA VAL A 225 -1.09 31.00 17.97
C VAL A 225 -0.24 31.81 17.00
N TRP A 226 0.21 31.16 15.93
CA TRP A 226 1.17 31.69 14.97
C TRP A 226 0.58 31.61 13.57
N GLU A 227 0.97 32.53 12.69
CA GLU A 227 0.83 32.34 11.25
C GLU A 227 1.78 31.22 10.81
N ALA A 228 1.23 30.12 10.30
CA ALA A 228 1.96 28.88 10.06
C ALA A 228 3.15 29.05 9.10
N HIS A 229 3.00 29.87 8.06
CA HIS A 229 4.02 30.05 7.01
C HIS A 229 5.14 31.01 7.39
N THR A 230 4.86 32.01 8.23
CA THR A 230 5.82 33.09 8.53
C THR A 230 6.41 33.00 9.94
N GLY A 231 5.79 32.21 10.83
CA GLY A 231 6.15 32.14 12.24
C GLY A 231 5.81 33.40 13.04
N ARG A 232 5.02 34.33 12.48
CA ARG A 232 4.60 35.54 13.19
C ARG A 232 3.55 35.21 14.25
N GLU A 233 3.70 35.81 15.43
CA GLU A 233 2.70 35.65 16.50
C GLU A 233 1.38 36.29 16.07
N TYR A 234 0.32 35.50 16.06
CA TYR A 234 -1.04 35.92 15.74
C TYR A 234 -1.81 36.26 17.04
N LEU A 235 -1.83 35.34 18.02
CA LEU A 235 -2.52 35.54 19.30
C LEU A 235 -1.73 34.97 20.48
N THR A 236 -1.90 35.56 21.67
CA THR A 236 -1.56 34.96 22.96
C THR A 236 -2.86 34.64 23.72
N LEU A 237 -3.14 33.36 23.99
CA LEU A 237 -4.37 32.94 24.66
C LEU A 237 -4.13 32.78 26.17
N LYS A 238 -4.47 33.81 26.95
CA LYS A 238 -4.21 33.82 28.40
C LYS A 238 -5.36 33.18 29.17
N GLY A 239 -5.08 32.17 29.99
CA GLY A 239 -6.09 31.63 30.89
C GLY A 239 -5.69 30.40 31.67
N HIS A 240 -5.02 29.44 31.03
CA HIS A 240 -4.53 28.25 31.70
C HIS A 240 -3.41 28.59 32.69
N SER A 241 -3.41 27.93 33.85
CA SER A 241 -2.46 28.19 34.95
C SER A 241 -1.45 27.06 35.17
N ASN A 242 -1.42 26.08 34.27
CA ASN A 242 -0.56 24.90 34.37
C ASN A 242 -0.36 24.29 32.97
N ARG A 243 0.48 23.25 32.90
CA ARG A 243 0.84 22.53 31.68
C ARG A 243 -0.35 22.27 30.77
N ILE A 244 -0.22 22.76 29.54
CA ILE A 244 -1.11 22.42 28.43
C ILE A 244 -0.93 20.94 28.10
N SER A 245 -2.03 20.21 28.15
CA SER A 245 -2.08 18.76 27.98
C SER A 245 -2.83 18.35 26.71
N GLY A 246 -3.61 19.25 26.12
CA GLY A 246 -4.31 19.00 24.87
C GLY A 246 -4.55 20.29 24.10
N ILE A 247 -4.43 20.21 22.79
CA ILE A 247 -4.75 21.22 21.79
C ILE A 247 -5.49 20.43 20.71
N SER A 248 -6.65 20.90 20.29
CA SER A 248 -7.39 20.28 19.20
C SER A 248 -8.25 21.33 18.51
N TRP A 249 -8.24 21.33 17.19
CA TRP A 249 -9.03 22.26 16.38
C TRP A 249 -10.40 21.69 16.02
N ARG A 250 -11.43 22.56 16.01
CA ARG A 250 -12.67 22.24 15.30
C ARG A 250 -12.41 22.29 13.80
N LEU A 251 -13.10 21.45 13.02
CA LEU A 251 -12.82 21.26 11.58
C LEU A 251 -12.96 22.53 10.72
N ASP A 252 -13.62 23.57 11.22
CA ASP A 252 -13.80 24.85 10.55
C ASP A 252 -12.71 25.88 10.88
N SER A 253 -11.67 25.49 11.63
CA SER A 253 -10.55 26.34 12.09
C SER A 253 -10.92 27.53 12.99
N ASN A 254 -12.21 27.79 13.22
CA ASN A 254 -12.64 28.97 13.96
C ASN A 254 -12.56 28.80 15.48
N ILE A 255 -12.65 27.56 15.96
CA ILE A 255 -12.62 27.23 17.39
C ILE A 255 -11.44 26.33 17.71
N LEU A 256 -10.62 26.75 18.66
CA LEU A 256 -9.56 25.94 19.25
C LEU A 256 -9.99 25.48 20.65
N ALA A 257 -9.90 24.18 20.92
CA ALA A 257 -10.04 23.64 22.26
C ALA A 257 -8.66 23.38 22.88
N THR A 258 -8.52 23.78 24.14
CA THR A 258 -7.31 23.55 24.93
C THR A 258 -7.68 22.93 26.27
N SER A 259 -6.82 22.04 26.77
CA SER A 259 -6.93 21.49 28.11
C SER A 259 -5.61 21.57 28.85
N ALA A 260 -5.69 21.60 30.18
CA ALA A 260 -4.49 21.65 31.02
C ALA A 260 -4.61 20.81 32.30
N ILE A 261 -3.45 20.66 32.95
CA ILE A 261 -3.35 20.04 34.28
C ILE A 261 -4.04 20.88 35.38
N ASP A 262 -4.48 22.11 35.06
CA ASP A 262 -5.39 22.88 35.93
C ASP A 262 -6.81 22.29 36.03
N GLY A 263 -7.12 21.26 35.24
CA GLY A 263 -8.38 20.52 35.26
C GLY A 263 -9.45 21.12 34.35
N SER A 264 -9.17 22.23 33.68
CA SER A 264 -10.11 22.92 32.81
C SER A 264 -9.92 22.55 31.33
N VAL A 265 -11.04 22.62 30.60
CA VAL A 265 -11.07 22.75 29.15
C VAL A 265 -11.52 24.17 28.82
N ARG A 266 -10.95 24.76 27.78
CA ARG A 266 -11.28 26.09 27.26
C ARG A 266 -11.48 26.03 25.75
N LEU A 267 -12.49 26.75 25.28
CA LEU A 267 -12.73 26.97 23.85
C LEU A 267 -12.45 28.43 23.52
N TRP A 268 -11.69 28.65 22.46
CA TRP A 268 -11.24 29.95 21.99
C TRP A 268 -11.74 30.18 20.56
N GLU A 269 -12.29 31.35 20.28
CA GLU A 269 -12.51 31.80 18.90
C GLU A 269 -11.26 32.50 18.35
N MET A 270 -10.96 32.32 17.07
CA MET A 270 -9.69 32.76 16.47
C MET A 270 -9.72 34.15 15.81
N GLU A 271 -10.87 34.80 15.68
CA GLU A 271 -10.92 36.15 15.11
C GLU A 271 -10.29 37.16 16.06
N GLU A 272 -10.63 37.10 17.34
CA GLU A 272 -10.07 38.00 18.38
C GLU A 272 -9.40 37.26 19.55
N GLY A 273 -9.39 35.94 19.55
CA GLY A 273 -8.78 35.15 20.62
C GLY A 273 -9.62 35.11 21.90
N ARG A 274 -10.93 35.38 21.83
CA ARG A 274 -11.80 35.35 23.01
C ARG A 274 -12.06 33.93 23.48
N GLN A 275 -12.08 33.76 24.79
CA GLN A 275 -12.55 32.51 25.39
C GLN A 275 -14.08 32.45 25.33
N VAL A 276 -14.63 31.63 24.44
CA VAL A 276 -16.08 31.46 24.30
C VAL A 276 -16.67 30.52 25.35
N LYS A 277 -15.86 29.58 25.88
CA LYS A 277 -16.32 28.64 26.91
C LYS A 277 -15.19 28.14 27.81
N THR A 278 -15.52 27.81 29.05
CA THR A 278 -14.65 27.03 29.94
C THR A 278 -15.46 26.18 30.91
N TRP A 279 -14.93 25.02 31.30
CA TRP A 279 -15.48 24.17 32.34
C TRP A 279 -14.38 23.32 32.99
N GLY A 280 -14.65 22.82 34.20
CA GLY A 280 -13.80 21.81 34.85
C GLY A 280 -14.15 20.42 34.32
N ALA A 281 -13.22 19.77 33.64
CA ALA A 281 -13.45 18.46 33.04
C ALA A 281 -13.03 17.30 33.96
N HIS A 282 -11.89 17.43 34.64
CA HIS A 282 -11.32 16.38 35.48
C HIS A 282 -10.68 16.96 36.75
N SER A 283 -11.02 16.40 37.91
CA SER A 283 -10.38 16.78 39.18
C SER A 283 -8.92 16.33 39.19
N GLY A 284 -7.99 17.25 39.47
CA GLY A 284 -6.54 16.98 39.51
C GLY A 284 -5.81 17.14 38.18
N GLY A 285 -6.53 17.44 37.08
CA GLY A 285 -5.92 17.81 35.80
C GLY A 285 -6.40 16.97 34.63
N VAL A 286 -6.59 17.61 33.47
CA VAL A 286 -6.84 16.94 32.18
C VAL A 286 -5.50 16.50 31.60
N THR A 287 -5.42 15.28 31.07
CA THR A 287 -4.19 14.71 30.51
C THR A 287 -4.19 14.67 28.98
N SER A 288 -5.36 14.57 28.35
CA SER A 288 -5.51 14.60 26.89
C SER A 288 -6.92 15.07 26.50
N LEU A 289 -7.05 15.61 25.28
CA LEU A 289 -8.25 16.24 24.72
C LEU A 289 -8.23 16.07 23.20
N GLU A 290 -9.38 15.70 22.61
CA GLU A 290 -9.57 15.67 21.16
C GLU A 290 -10.99 16.12 20.78
N PHE A 291 -11.12 16.88 19.68
CA PHE A 291 -12.40 17.14 19.01
C PHE A 291 -12.80 15.96 18.11
N ALA A 292 -14.06 15.56 18.21
CA ALA A 292 -14.72 14.72 17.23
C ALA A 292 -15.16 15.53 16.01
N ARG A 293 -15.36 14.87 14.86
CA ARG A 293 -15.83 15.50 13.62
C ARG A 293 -17.22 16.12 13.73
N ASP A 294 -18.07 15.55 14.59
CA ASP A 294 -19.39 16.12 14.91
C ASP A 294 -19.34 17.28 15.92
N GLY A 295 -18.15 17.63 16.38
CA GLY A 295 -17.90 18.72 17.30
C GLY A 295 -18.07 18.37 18.78
N ARG A 296 -18.35 17.12 19.14
CA ARG A 296 -18.15 16.65 20.53
C ARG A 296 -16.67 16.71 20.91
N LEU A 297 -16.39 16.65 22.20
CA LEU A 297 -15.01 16.55 22.71
C LEU A 297 -14.85 15.31 23.58
N VAL A 298 -13.69 14.69 23.52
CA VAL A 298 -13.30 13.63 24.44
C VAL A 298 -12.13 14.09 25.31
N THR A 299 -12.15 13.74 26.59
CA THR A 299 -11.06 14.05 27.54
C THR A 299 -10.70 12.85 28.41
N SER A 300 -9.44 12.78 28.81
CA SER A 300 -8.98 11.92 29.91
C SER A 300 -8.32 12.76 31.00
N GLY A 301 -8.25 12.24 32.23
CA GLY A 301 -7.65 12.99 33.32
C GLY A 301 -7.17 12.19 34.51
N ARG A 302 -6.62 12.92 35.48
CA ARG A 302 -6.03 12.35 36.70
C ARG A 302 -7.04 11.77 37.69
N ASP A 303 -8.34 11.99 37.45
CA ASP A 303 -9.42 11.27 38.13
C ASP A 303 -9.55 9.81 37.63
N ARG A 304 -8.67 9.39 36.71
CA ARG A 304 -8.57 8.04 36.12
C ARG A 304 -9.73 7.71 35.19
N THR A 305 -10.51 8.70 34.75
CA THR A 305 -11.64 8.47 33.85
C THR A 305 -11.40 9.08 32.48
N ALA A 306 -12.09 8.53 31.50
CA ALA A 306 -12.33 9.15 30.20
C ALA A 306 -13.77 9.68 30.16
N LYS A 307 -13.99 10.80 29.46
CA LYS A 307 -15.29 11.48 29.37
C LYS A 307 -15.51 11.99 27.95
N ILE A 308 -16.77 12.10 27.56
CA ILE A 308 -17.20 12.74 26.31
C ILE A 308 -18.19 13.86 26.61
N TRP A 309 -18.09 14.97 25.89
CA TRP A 309 -18.76 16.24 26.15
C TRP A 309 -19.41 16.78 24.88
N ASN A 310 -20.46 17.58 25.05
CA ASN A 310 -20.91 18.49 24.00
C ASN A 310 -20.12 19.81 24.05
N GLN A 311 -20.31 20.68 23.05
CA GLN A 311 -19.60 21.97 22.96
C GLN A 311 -19.99 22.96 24.07
N ASP A 312 -21.12 22.75 24.74
CA ASP A 312 -21.56 23.56 25.89
C ASP A 312 -20.84 23.19 27.20
N GLY A 313 -19.94 22.20 27.17
CA GLY A 313 -19.23 21.70 28.35
C GLY A 313 -20.05 20.76 29.23
N ALA A 314 -21.17 20.24 28.73
CA ALA A 314 -21.98 19.26 29.44
C ALA A 314 -21.49 17.82 29.14
N ALA A 315 -21.16 17.08 30.19
CA ALA A 315 -20.74 15.68 30.08
C ALA A 315 -21.87 14.81 29.53
N GLN A 316 -21.62 14.11 28.43
CA GLN A 316 -22.55 13.17 27.80
C GLN A 316 -22.36 11.76 28.37
N ALA A 317 -21.11 11.35 28.61
CA ALA A 317 -20.80 10.09 29.30
C ALA A 317 -19.48 10.18 30.09
N THR A 318 -19.35 9.30 31.08
CA THR A 318 -18.11 9.01 31.81
C THR A 318 -17.90 7.50 31.79
N TYR A 319 -16.72 7.05 31.37
CA TYR A 319 -16.39 5.64 31.30
C TYR A 319 -15.82 5.12 32.62
N PRO A 320 -15.83 3.79 32.86
CA PRO A 320 -15.24 3.20 34.06
C PRO A 320 -13.80 3.67 34.29
N ALA A 321 -13.46 3.93 35.55
CA ALA A 321 -12.13 4.39 35.92
C ALA A 321 -11.07 3.31 35.64
N PHE A 322 -9.91 3.75 35.16
CA PHE A 322 -8.71 2.94 35.07
C PHE A 322 -8.12 2.64 36.45
N ALA A 323 -7.21 1.66 36.51
CA ALA A 323 -6.49 1.34 37.73
C ALA A 323 -5.60 2.52 38.18
N ASP A 324 -5.01 3.21 37.20
CA ASP A 324 -4.10 4.35 37.38
C ASP A 324 -4.51 5.52 36.48
N LEU A 325 -3.67 6.56 36.39
CA LEU A 325 -3.93 7.78 35.61
C LEU A 325 -4.30 7.44 34.16
N ALA A 326 -5.45 7.91 33.70
CA ALA A 326 -5.76 7.96 32.28
C ALA A 326 -4.84 9.02 31.65
N LEU A 327 -4.16 8.70 30.55
CA LEU A 327 -3.11 9.55 29.97
C LEU A 327 -3.52 10.10 28.62
N GLU A 328 -3.97 9.23 27.72
CA GLU A 328 -4.28 9.58 26.35
C GLU A 328 -5.68 9.13 25.99
N ILE A 329 -6.33 9.88 25.11
CA ILE A 329 -7.68 9.60 24.62
C ILE A 329 -7.77 9.92 23.14
N SER A 330 -8.58 9.15 22.43
CA SER A 330 -8.95 9.47 21.06
C SER A 330 -10.36 9.00 20.74
N ILE A 331 -10.96 9.53 19.67
CA ILE A 331 -12.27 9.12 19.18
C ILE A 331 -12.20 8.69 17.71
N CYS A 332 -12.80 7.54 17.40
CA CYS A 332 -13.02 7.09 16.04
C CYS A 332 -14.38 7.56 15.56
N ASP A 333 -14.40 8.57 14.70
CA ASP A 333 -15.65 9.12 14.13
C ASP A 333 -16.39 8.10 13.24
N GLU A 334 -15.67 7.21 12.54
CA GLU A 334 -16.29 6.22 11.65
C GLU A 334 -17.02 5.10 12.40
N THR A 335 -16.56 4.76 13.60
CA THR A 335 -17.18 3.70 14.44
C THR A 335 -17.90 4.24 15.67
N ASN A 336 -17.82 5.55 15.91
CA ASN A 336 -18.30 6.23 17.11
C ASN A 336 -17.76 5.56 18.41
N ARG A 337 -16.47 5.22 18.42
CA ARG A 337 -15.79 4.55 19.55
C ARG A 337 -14.82 5.50 20.24
N VAL A 338 -14.83 5.51 21.57
CA VAL A 338 -13.83 6.21 22.38
C VAL A 338 -12.75 5.23 22.79
N ILE A 339 -11.49 5.60 22.56
CA ILE A 339 -10.31 4.83 22.92
C ILE A 339 -9.57 5.63 24.00
N ALA A 340 -9.27 5.02 25.14
CA ALA A 340 -8.43 5.67 26.15
C ALA A 340 -7.38 4.72 26.71
N GLY A 341 -6.20 5.28 27.00
CA GLY A 341 -5.04 4.59 27.53
C GLY A 341 -4.62 5.10 28.90
N ASP A 342 -4.08 4.23 29.75
CA ASP A 342 -3.61 4.58 31.09
C ASP A 342 -2.08 4.43 31.31
N TRP A 343 -1.63 4.82 32.50
CA TRP A 343 -0.22 4.71 32.92
C TRP A 343 0.30 3.27 33.01
N THR A 344 -0.58 2.30 33.19
CA THR A 344 -0.21 0.88 33.22
C THR A 344 -0.04 0.29 31.82
N GLY A 345 -0.44 1.03 30.78
CA GLY A 345 -0.42 0.57 29.39
C GLY A 345 -1.70 -0.15 28.98
N LYS A 346 -2.78 -0.04 29.75
CA LYS A 346 -4.09 -0.56 29.40
C LYS A 346 -4.78 0.38 28.45
N VAL A 347 -5.29 -0.12 27.31
CA VAL A 347 -6.05 0.67 26.34
C VAL A 347 -7.42 0.05 26.14
N ASN A 348 -8.47 0.75 26.59
CA ASN A 348 -9.85 0.28 26.45
C ASN A 348 -10.55 1.01 25.30
N VAL A 349 -11.48 0.29 24.66
CA VAL A 349 -12.36 0.83 23.61
C VAL A 349 -13.81 0.69 24.06
N TRP A 350 -14.55 1.80 24.04
CA TRP A 350 -15.98 1.84 24.37
C TRP A 350 -16.81 2.40 23.22
N ASN A 351 -18.08 2.03 23.16
CA ASN A 351 -19.06 2.80 22.39
C ASN A 351 -19.18 4.21 23.00
N ALA A 352 -19.23 5.25 22.16
CA ALA A 352 -19.13 6.62 22.65
C ALA A 352 -20.34 7.03 23.54
N VAL A 353 -21.57 6.89 23.05
CA VAL A 353 -22.76 7.37 23.78
C VAL A 353 -23.87 6.34 23.87
N ASP A 354 -24.07 5.53 22.83
CA ASP A 354 -25.24 4.67 22.64
C ASP A 354 -25.53 3.76 23.84
N ASP A 355 -24.66 2.78 24.11
CA ASP A 355 -24.76 1.88 25.28
C ASP A 355 -23.58 2.01 26.25
N ARG A 356 -22.51 2.72 25.83
CA ARG A 356 -21.26 2.92 26.57
C ARG A 356 -20.56 1.62 26.93
N ALA A 357 -20.89 0.53 26.24
CA ALA A 357 -20.36 -0.79 26.50
C ALA A 357 -18.85 -0.82 26.22
N LEU A 358 -18.12 -1.55 27.07
CA LEU A 358 -16.73 -1.91 26.79
C LEU A 358 -16.72 -2.93 25.64
N ILE A 359 -16.09 -2.56 24.54
CA ILE A 359 -15.97 -3.41 23.35
C ILE A 359 -14.79 -4.36 23.51
N GLY A 360 -13.67 -3.86 24.03
CA GLY A 360 -12.49 -4.66 24.30
C GLY A 360 -11.26 -3.83 24.66
N GLU A 361 -10.11 -4.50 24.68
CA GLU A 361 -8.82 -3.93 25.04
C GLU A 361 -7.83 -4.07 23.89
N LEU A 362 -7.04 -3.03 23.63
CA LEU A 362 -5.97 -3.03 22.63
C LEU A 362 -4.62 -3.16 23.33
N ALA A 363 -3.76 -4.05 22.82
CA ALA A 363 -2.46 -4.26 23.43
C ALA A 363 -1.44 -3.22 22.92
N VAL A 364 -0.92 -2.37 23.81
CA VAL A 364 0.19 -1.45 23.49
C VAL A 364 1.43 -2.23 23.02
N ASN A 365 1.67 -3.38 23.65
CA ASN A 365 2.76 -4.28 23.34
C ASN A 365 2.23 -5.67 22.97
N PRO A 366 1.88 -5.87 21.68
CA PRO A 366 1.37 -7.13 21.22
C PRO A 366 2.42 -8.24 21.37
N LYS A 367 2.03 -9.48 21.71
CA LYS A 367 2.96 -10.61 21.93
C LYS A 367 3.73 -11.01 20.66
N PRO A 368 4.91 -11.64 20.75
CA PRO A 368 5.61 -12.18 19.59
C PRO A 368 4.75 -13.21 18.83
N LEU A 369 4.91 -13.29 17.50
CA LEU A 369 4.13 -14.22 16.67
C LEU A 369 4.30 -15.68 17.10
N ALA A 370 5.52 -16.08 17.47
CA ALA A 370 5.78 -17.43 17.98
C ALA A 370 4.98 -17.72 19.26
N THR A 371 4.89 -16.77 20.20
CA THR A 371 4.09 -16.94 21.41
C THR A 371 2.59 -17.03 21.11
N ARG A 372 2.09 -16.21 20.18
CA ARG A 372 0.69 -16.30 19.73
C ARG A 372 0.36 -17.63 19.08
N LEU A 373 1.28 -18.18 18.29
CA LEU A 373 1.14 -19.50 17.69
C LEU A 373 1.07 -20.59 18.76
N GLU A 374 1.95 -20.54 19.76
CA GLU A 374 1.91 -21.50 20.88
C GLU A 374 0.62 -21.38 21.70
N GLU A 375 0.13 -20.17 21.95
CA GLU A 375 -1.17 -19.95 22.60
C GLU A 375 -2.33 -20.46 21.75
N ALA A 376 -2.29 -20.26 20.43
CA ALA A 376 -3.31 -20.79 19.52
C ALA A 376 -3.30 -22.32 19.46
N LYS A 377 -2.11 -22.96 19.46
CA LYS A 377 -1.98 -24.42 19.53
C LYS A 377 -2.54 -24.96 20.85
N ALA A 378 -2.21 -24.32 21.97
CA ALA A 378 -2.76 -24.69 23.27
C ALA A 378 -4.29 -24.55 23.30
N GLY A 379 -4.82 -23.46 22.73
CA GLY A 379 -6.26 -23.23 22.57
C GLY A 379 -6.95 -24.29 21.70
N LEU A 380 -6.31 -24.71 20.60
CA LEU A 380 -6.80 -25.80 19.76
C LEU A 380 -6.87 -27.11 20.53
N THR A 381 -5.80 -27.49 21.24
CA THR A 381 -5.79 -28.70 22.07
C THR A 381 -6.89 -28.66 23.14
N GLN A 382 -7.13 -27.50 23.75
CA GLN A 382 -8.21 -27.33 24.72
C GLN A 382 -9.59 -27.47 24.08
N ALA A 383 -9.81 -26.89 22.90
CA ALA A 383 -11.07 -26.99 22.17
C ALA A 383 -11.35 -28.43 21.72
N GLU A 384 -10.34 -29.14 21.22
CA GLU A 384 -10.45 -30.55 20.83
C GLU A 384 -10.78 -31.44 22.03
N ALA A 385 -10.12 -31.21 23.18
CA ALA A 385 -10.39 -31.92 24.42
C ALA A 385 -11.81 -31.67 24.94
N ALA A 386 -12.35 -30.45 24.78
CA ALA A 386 -13.73 -30.11 25.14
C ALA A 386 -14.76 -30.71 24.18
N TYR A 387 -14.45 -30.78 22.89
CA TYR A 387 -15.34 -31.32 21.86
C TYR A 387 -15.58 -32.83 22.00
N LYS A 388 -14.53 -33.60 22.29
CA LYS A 388 -14.61 -35.08 22.34
C LYS A 388 -15.75 -35.64 23.21
N PRO A 389 -15.90 -35.26 24.50
CA PRO A 389 -17.00 -35.78 25.32
C PRO A 389 -18.39 -35.34 24.85
N LEU A 390 -18.52 -34.17 24.21
CA LEU A 390 -19.79 -33.69 23.65
C LEU A 390 -20.19 -34.47 22.40
N ALA A 391 -19.22 -34.81 21.54
CA ALA A 391 -19.45 -35.67 20.39
C ALA A 391 -19.91 -37.07 20.82
N ASP A 392 -19.23 -37.66 21.81
CA ASP A 392 -19.58 -38.97 22.37
C ASP A 392 -20.99 -38.94 23.03
N ALA A 393 -21.32 -37.88 23.77
CA ALA A 393 -22.64 -37.69 24.38
C ALA A 393 -23.76 -37.51 23.34
N SER A 394 -23.50 -36.77 22.26
CA SER A 394 -24.42 -36.61 21.13
C SER A 394 -24.73 -37.96 20.46
N ALA A 395 -23.70 -38.75 20.17
CA ALA A 395 -23.87 -40.10 19.60
C ALA A 395 -24.67 -41.03 20.53
N ALA A 396 -24.40 -40.99 21.84
CA ALA A 396 -25.12 -41.78 22.82
C ALA A 396 -26.60 -41.36 22.97
N ALA A 397 -26.87 -40.05 23.03
CA ALA A 397 -28.23 -39.51 23.13
C ALA A 397 -29.06 -39.85 21.89
N LYS A 398 -28.45 -39.77 20.69
CA LYS A 398 -29.08 -40.20 19.44
C LYS A 398 -29.43 -41.68 19.46
N THR A 399 -28.48 -42.54 19.83
CA THR A 399 -28.70 -43.99 19.92
C THR A 399 -29.84 -44.33 20.88
N LYS A 400 -29.90 -43.63 22.03
CA LYS A 400 -30.98 -43.80 23.01
C LYS A 400 -32.34 -43.38 22.45
N ALA A 401 -32.43 -42.23 21.79
CA ALA A 401 -33.66 -41.75 21.16
C ALA A 401 -34.15 -42.72 20.07
N ASP A 402 -33.24 -43.18 19.20
CA ASP A 402 -33.54 -44.13 18.13
C ASP A 402 -34.01 -45.48 18.71
N THR A 403 -33.40 -45.95 19.81
CA THR A 403 -33.83 -47.16 20.53
C THR A 403 -35.24 -47.02 21.12
N ILE A 404 -35.55 -45.89 21.77
CA ILE A 404 -36.88 -45.63 22.33
C ILE A 404 -37.94 -45.62 21.22
N LYS A 405 -37.65 -45.00 20.08
CA LYS A 405 -38.55 -45.02 18.90
C LYS A 405 -38.76 -46.43 18.37
N ALA A 406 -37.70 -47.22 18.23
CA ALA A 406 -37.80 -48.61 17.79
C ALA A 406 -38.67 -49.44 18.75
N ASN A 407 -38.49 -49.25 20.07
CA ASN A 407 -39.30 -49.90 21.09
C ASN A 407 -40.79 -49.50 21.00
N LEU A 408 -41.09 -48.22 20.74
CA LEU A 408 -42.46 -47.76 20.55
C LEU A 408 -43.10 -48.39 19.30
N VAL A 409 -42.36 -48.48 18.19
CA VAL A 409 -42.83 -49.16 16.96
C VAL A 409 -43.12 -50.64 17.25
N ALA A 410 -42.23 -51.33 17.96
CA ALA A 410 -42.43 -52.72 18.34
C ALA A 410 -43.66 -52.90 19.26
N ALA A 411 -43.84 -52.02 20.25
CA ALA A 411 -45.00 -52.07 21.16
C ALA A 411 -46.32 -51.81 20.41
N ASN A 412 -46.35 -50.82 19.50
CA ASN A 412 -47.50 -50.57 18.64
C ASN A 412 -47.80 -51.77 17.73
N LYS A 413 -46.77 -52.46 17.21
CA LYS A 413 -46.95 -53.67 16.43
C LYS A 413 -47.65 -54.78 17.24
N LYS A 414 -47.24 -54.99 18.50
CA LYS A 414 -47.92 -55.95 19.40
C LYS A 414 -49.41 -55.64 19.57
N VAL A 415 -49.77 -54.36 19.72
CA VAL A 415 -51.17 -53.93 19.82
C VAL A 415 -51.94 -54.25 18.54
N THR A 416 -51.37 -53.94 17.37
CA THR A 416 -52.00 -54.22 16.07
C THR A 416 -52.17 -55.71 15.81
N ASP A 417 -51.15 -56.52 16.12
CA ASP A 417 -51.19 -57.97 15.98
C ASP A 417 -52.26 -58.57 16.91
N ALA A 418 -52.31 -58.13 18.17
CA ALA A 418 -53.31 -58.57 19.15
C ALA A 418 -54.74 -58.14 18.76
N LYS A 419 -54.92 -56.94 18.21
CA LYS A 419 -56.20 -56.47 17.69
C LYS A 419 -56.69 -57.34 16.53
N THR A 420 -55.79 -57.68 15.62
CA THR A 420 -56.09 -58.56 14.47
C THR A 420 -56.50 -59.97 14.95
N ALA A 421 -55.80 -60.51 15.94
CA ALA A 421 -56.14 -61.79 16.56
C ALA A 421 -57.52 -61.74 17.26
N LEU A 422 -57.81 -60.65 17.98
CA LEU A 422 -59.09 -60.44 18.65
C LEU A 422 -60.25 -60.38 17.65
N ASP A 423 -60.09 -59.64 16.55
CA ASP A 423 -61.12 -59.54 15.50
C ASP A 423 -61.39 -60.90 14.84
N THR A 424 -60.33 -61.66 14.59
CA THR A 424 -60.43 -63.02 14.06
C THR A 424 -61.19 -63.94 15.02
N ALA A 425 -60.83 -63.91 16.31
CA ALA A 425 -61.50 -64.73 17.33
C ALA A 425 -62.98 -64.33 17.51
N ASN A 426 -63.30 -63.05 17.49
CA ASN A 426 -64.68 -62.56 17.57
C ASN A 426 -65.52 -62.97 16.35
N GLY A 427 -64.94 -62.93 15.14
CA GLY A 427 -65.59 -63.44 13.94
C GLY A 427 -65.91 -64.94 14.04
N GLN A 428 -64.98 -65.74 14.57
CA GLN A 428 -65.21 -67.16 14.85
C GLN A 428 -66.27 -67.39 15.93
N ILE A 429 -66.25 -66.63 17.03
CA ILE A 429 -67.27 -66.72 18.09
C ILE A 429 -68.66 -66.46 17.52
N ALA A 430 -68.83 -65.41 16.70
CA ALA A 430 -70.11 -65.09 16.09
C ALA A 430 -70.60 -66.24 15.19
N THR A 431 -69.70 -66.80 14.38
CA THR A 431 -69.97 -67.94 13.50
C THR A 431 -70.40 -69.17 14.29
N TYR A 432 -69.59 -69.61 15.25
CA TYR A 432 -69.87 -70.81 16.03
C TYR A 432 -71.04 -70.65 16.99
N THR A 433 -71.31 -69.45 17.51
CA THR A 433 -72.51 -69.19 18.33
C THR A 433 -73.78 -69.41 17.53
N LYS A 434 -73.82 -68.89 16.28
CA LYS A 434 -74.95 -69.10 15.38
C LYS A 434 -75.12 -70.59 15.04
N SER A 435 -74.05 -71.26 14.62
CA SER A 435 -74.09 -72.69 14.29
C SER A 435 -74.47 -73.57 15.48
N ALA A 436 -74.00 -73.26 16.70
CA ALA A 436 -74.37 -74.01 17.90
C ALA A 436 -75.87 -73.85 18.24
N ALA A 437 -76.43 -72.64 18.09
CA ALA A 437 -77.86 -72.40 18.32
C ALA A 437 -78.75 -73.16 17.31
N GLU A 438 -78.34 -73.17 16.03
CA GLU A 438 -79.03 -73.92 14.97
C GLU A 438 -78.96 -75.44 15.22
N LEU A 439 -77.78 -75.97 15.56
CA LEU A 439 -77.59 -77.39 15.88
C LEU A 439 -78.31 -77.82 17.16
N ASP A 440 -78.35 -76.98 18.21
CA ASP A 440 -79.11 -77.25 19.44
C ASP A 440 -80.62 -77.28 19.19
N ALA A 441 -81.14 -76.34 18.40
CA ALA A 441 -82.54 -76.35 17.98
C ALA A 441 -82.88 -77.60 17.16
N GLN A 442 -82.00 -77.98 16.23
CA GLN A 442 -82.16 -79.19 15.41
C GLN A 442 -82.13 -80.47 16.27
N TYR A 443 -81.17 -80.58 17.19
CA TYR A 443 -81.07 -81.71 18.12
C TYR A 443 -82.30 -81.81 19.05
N LYS A 444 -82.78 -80.68 19.59
CA LYS A 444 -84.01 -80.65 20.43
C LYS A 444 -85.25 -81.06 19.64
N ALA A 445 -85.39 -80.60 18.40
CA ALA A 445 -86.50 -80.98 17.52
C ALA A 445 -86.48 -82.49 17.19
N GLN A 446 -85.30 -83.03 16.86
CA GLN A 446 -85.11 -84.46 16.61
C GLN A 446 -85.38 -85.29 17.88
N THR A 447 -84.89 -84.86 19.04
CA THR A 447 -85.13 -85.52 20.33
C THR A 447 -86.62 -85.52 20.69
N ALA A 448 -87.33 -84.42 20.47
CA ALA A 448 -88.78 -84.36 20.66
C ALA A 448 -89.55 -85.31 19.72
N MET A 449 -89.08 -85.49 18.47
CA MET A 449 -89.62 -86.50 17.56
C MET A 449 -89.37 -87.93 18.06
N ILE A 450 -88.18 -88.21 18.61
CA ILE A 450 -87.88 -89.50 19.25
C ILE A 450 -88.84 -89.73 20.42
N THR A 451 -88.95 -88.80 21.37
CA THR A 451 -89.83 -88.94 22.56
C THR A 451 -91.29 -89.16 22.19
N LYS A 452 -91.79 -88.52 21.11
CA LYS A 452 -93.15 -88.75 20.60
C LYS A 452 -93.32 -90.11 19.90
N THR A 453 -92.29 -90.61 19.23
CA THR A 453 -92.38 -91.83 18.40
C THR A 453 -92.07 -93.10 19.20
N THR A 454 -91.21 -93.02 20.22
CA THR A 454 -90.78 -94.14 21.08
C THR A 454 -91.93 -94.88 21.78
N PRO A 455 -92.89 -94.24 22.47
CA PRO A 455 -93.98 -94.95 23.15
C PRO A 455 -95.03 -95.52 22.19
N VAL A 456 -95.09 -94.99 20.95
CA VAL A 456 -96.05 -95.44 19.93
C VAL A 456 -95.61 -96.78 19.33
N ILE A 457 -94.31 -97.07 19.23
CA ILE A 457 -93.81 -98.31 18.63
C ILE A 457 -94.23 -99.57 19.40
N PRO A 458 -94.11 -99.66 20.75
CA PRO A 458 -94.60 -100.81 21.51
C PRO A 458 -96.10 -101.04 21.35
N SER A 459 -96.91 -99.98 21.42
CA SER A 459 -98.37 -100.08 21.23
C SER A 459 -98.75 -100.47 19.81
N LEU A 460 -98.10 -99.91 18.76
CA LEU A 460 -98.31 -100.34 17.38
C LEU A 460 -97.76 -101.75 17.12
N THR A 461 -96.72 -102.20 17.85
CA THR A 461 -96.20 -103.57 17.78
C THR A 461 -97.20 -104.55 18.37
N GLU A 462 -97.81 -104.22 19.52
CA GLU A 462 -98.87 -105.01 20.13
C GLU A 462 -100.16 -104.98 19.32
N SER A 463 -100.55 -103.82 18.75
CA SER A 463 -101.69 -103.71 17.84
C SER A 463 -101.46 -104.41 16.51
N ALA A 464 -100.27 -104.34 15.91
CA ALA A 464 -99.93 -105.09 14.69
C ALA A 464 -99.88 -106.60 14.98
N ALA A 465 -99.36 -107.02 16.14
CA ALA A 465 -99.35 -108.43 16.55
C ALA A 465 -100.77 -108.95 16.82
N LYS A 466 -101.62 -108.19 17.54
CA LYS A 466 -103.03 -108.55 17.78
C LYS A 466 -103.88 -108.49 16.51
N ALA A 467 -103.64 -107.53 15.62
CA ALA A 467 -104.30 -107.48 14.31
C ALA A 467 -103.91 -108.68 13.43
N LYS A 468 -102.63 -109.09 13.47
CA LYS A 468 -102.12 -110.30 12.80
C LYS A 468 -102.69 -111.58 13.42
N GLU A 469 -102.87 -111.62 14.75
CA GLU A 469 -103.49 -112.73 15.47
C GLU A 469 -105.01 -112.81 15.22
N ALA A 470 -105.71 -111.68 15.13
CA ALA A 470 -107.12 -111.58 14.77
C ALA A 470 -107.36 -111.99 13.30
N ALA A 471 -106.52 -111.51 12.37
CA ALA A 471 -106.55 -111.92 10.97
C ALA A 471 -106.26 -113.43 10.78
N GLY A 472 -105.48 -114.04 11.67
CA GLY A 472 -105.24 -115.48 11.68
C GLY A 472 -106.41 -116.33 12.21
N LYS A 473 -107.31 -115.75 13.01
CA LYS A 473 -108.47 -116.46 13.61
C LYS A 473 -109.75 -116.37 12.75
N ASN A 474 -109.86 -115.37 11.86
CA ASN A 474 -110.99 -115.16 10.94
C ASN A 474 -110.53 -115.17 9.47
N GLY A 475 -110.28 -116.36 8.92
CA GLY A 475 -109.65 -116.54 7.60
C GLY A 475 -110.41 -116.01 6.38
N ASP A 476 -111.67 -115.61 6.50
CA ASP A 476 -112.53 -115.18 5.38
C ASP A 476 -112.70 -113.64 5.25
N ASP A 477 -112.10 -112.83 6.13
CA ASP A 477 -112.20 -111.35 6.13
C ASP A 477 -110.96 -110.67 5.49
N LYS A 478 -111.10 -110.22 4.24
CA LYS A 478 -110.04 -109.57 3.46
C LYS A 478 -109.70 -108.14 3.89
N GLU A 479 -110.64 -107.41 4.51
CA GLU A 479 -110.38 -106.05 5.01
C GLU A 479 -109.44 -106.08 6.22
N LEU A 480 -109.61 -107.08 7.09
CA LEU A 480 -108.78 -107.27 8.28
C LEU A 480 -107.31 -107.59 7.94
N ALA A 481 -107.06 -108.38 6.89
CA ALA A 481 -105.71 -108.68 6.39
C ALA A 481 -105.02 -107.46 5.76
N GLN A 482 -105.76 -106.59 5.07
CA GLN A 482 -105.22 -105.39 4.45
C GLN A 482 -104.86 -104.31 5.50
N LEU A 483 -105.69 -104.17 6.54
CA LEU A 483 -105.39 -103.35 7.72
C LEU A 483 -104.15 -103.85 8.47
N ALA A 484 -103.97 -105.18 8.62
CA ALA A 484 -102.78 -105.76 9.25
C ALA A 484 -101.49 -105.47 8.45
N ALA A 485 -101.52 -105.56 7.11
CA ALA A 485 -100.37 -105.23 6.25
C ALA A 485 -100.06 -103.72 6.22
N GLN A 486 -101.09 -102.87 6.26
CA GLN A 486 -100.91 -101.42 6.40
C GLN A 486 -100.32 -101.05 7.77
N LEU A 487 -100.74 -101.72 8.85
CA LEU A 487 -100.14 -101.58 10.19
C LEU A 487 -98.68 -102.03 10.21
N GLU A 488 -98.31 -103.14 9.54
CA GLU A 488 -96.92 -103.58 9.40
C GLU A 488 -96.06 -102.61 8.57
N SER A 489 -96.56 -102.11 7.43
CA SER A 489 -95.87 -101.11 6.62
C SER A 489 -95.68 -99.79 7.37
N ALA A 490 -96.71 -99.36 8.11
CA ALA A 490 -96.68 -98.19 8.98
C ALA A 490 -95.71 -98.36 10.17
N LEU A 491 -95.59 -99.57 10.70
CA LEU A 491 -94.63 -99.93 11.75
C LEU A 491 -93.19 -99.99 11.22
N ALA A 492 -92.96 -100.56 10.04
CA ALA A 492 -91.65 -100.59 9.38
C ALA A 492 -91.15 -99.18 9.03
N LYS A 493 -92.02 -98.32 8.45
CA LYS A 493 -91.70 -96.90 8.20
C LYS A 493 -91.40 -96.14 9.48
N ARG A 494 -92.16 -96.35 10.57
CA ARG A 494 -91.92 -95.70 11.87
C ARG A 494 -90.65 -96.21 12.56
N LYS A 495 -90.30 -97.50 12.44
CA LYS A 495 -89.01 -98.05 12.90
C LYS A 495 -87.82 -97.50 12.13
N ALA A 496 -87.90 -97.45 10.80
CA ALA A 496 -86.85 -96.87 9.95
C ALA A 496 -86.70 -95.36 10.19
N ASN A 497 -87.82 -94.64 10.37
CA ASN A 497 -87.80 -93.21 10.69
C ASN A 497 -87.24 -92.94 12.09
N LEU A 498 -87.59 -93.77 13.10
CA LEU A 498 -87.01 -93.69 14.44
C LEU A 498 -85.50 -93.96 14.41
N ALA A 499 -85.04 -94.99 13.69
CA ALA A 499 -83.62 -95.30 13.54
C ALA A 499 -82.85 -94.16 12.85
N LYS A 500 -83.42 -93.59 11.78
CA LYS A 500 -82.85 -92.45 11.06
C LYS A 500 -82.79 -91.19 11.92
N VAL A 501 -83.91 -90.79 12.53
CA VAL A 501 -83.96 -89.63 13.44
C VAL A 501 -83.04 -89.81 14.66
N THR A 502 -82.87 -91.05 15.15
CA THR A 502 -81.91 -91.35 16.24
C THR A 502 -80.46 -91.20 15.79
N ALA A 503 -80.12 -91.67 14.58
CA ALA A 503 -78.79 -91.48 14.00
C ALA A 503 -78.50 -90.00 13.67
N ASP A 504 -79.48 -89.28 13.11
CA ASP A 504 -79.38 -87.85 12.81
C ASP A 504 -79.25 -87.01 14.11
N ALA A 505 -79.95 -87.40 15.19
CA ALA A 505 -79.81 -86.79 16.51
C ALA A 505 -78.41 -87.03 17.11
N ALA A 506 -77.88 -88.24 16.99
CA ALA A 506 -76.52 -88.56 17.45
C ALA A 506 -75.44 -87.79 16.65
N ALA A 507 -75.62 -87.67 15.33
CA ALA A 507 -74.73 -86.88 14.47
C ALA A 507 -74.80 -85.38 14.79
N SER A 508 -76.01 -84.82 14.90
CA SER A 508 -76.24 -83.42 15.27
C SER A 508 -75.68 -83.10 16.65
N LYS A 509 -75.80 -84.03 17.62
CA LYS A 509 -75.21 -83.89 18.96
C LYS A 509 -73.67 -83.87 18.91
N LYS A 510 -73.05 -84.78 18.15
CA LYS A 510 -71.59 -84.80 17.96
C LYS A 510 -71.07 -83.52 17.30
N GLN A 511 -71.81 -83.00 16.33
CA GLN A 511 -71.48 -81.78 15.62
C GLN A 511 -71.68 -80.54 16.50
N LEU A 512 -72.73 -80.53 17.33
CA LEU A 512 -72.97 -79.54 18.38
C LEU A 512 -71.83 -79.53 19.42
N ASP A 513 -71.40 -80.70 19.89
CA ASP A 513 -70.31 -80.81 20.87
C ASP A 513 -68.96 -80.34 20.29
N THR A 514 -68.70 -80.65 19.01
CA THR A 514 -67.53 -80.15 18.28
C THR A 514 -67.58 -78.62 18.13
N THR A 515 -68.73 -78.08 17.73
CA THR A 515 -68.95 -76.63 17.59
C THR A 515 -68.82 -75.90 18.92
N ASN A 516 -69.34 -76.49 20.02
CA ASN A 516 -69.21 -75.93 21.37
C ASN A 516 -67.75 -75.95 21.86
N THR A 517 -66.97 -76.97 21.49
CA THR A 517 -65.53 -77.02 21.78
C THR A 517 -64.76 -75.96 21.00
N GLN A 518 -65.08 -75.75 19.73
CA GLN A 518 -64.50 -74.67 18.90
C GLN A 518 -64.90 -73.29 19.44
N LEU A 519 -66.16 -73.10 19.84
CA LEU A 519 -66.64 -71.87 20.47
C LEU A 519 -65.90 -71.57 21.77
N ALA A 520 -65.69 -72.56 22.63
CA ALA A 520 -64.91 -72.41 23.86
C ALA A 520 -63.45 -72.03 23.55
N THR A 521 -62.86 -72.63 22.52
CA THR A 521 -61.49 -72.32 22.06
C THR A 521 -61.39 -70.89 21.52
N SER A 522 -62.32 -70.46 20.67
CA SER A 522 -62.35 -69.08 20.14
C SER A 522 -62.63 -68.05 21.24
N LYS A 523 -63.46 -68.37 22.24
CA LYS A 523 -63.66 -67.52 23.43
C LYS A 523 -62.38 -67.36 24.25
N LYS A 524 -61.62 -68.44 24.43
CA LYS A 524 -60.30 -68.38 25.07
C LYS A 524 -59.32 -67.54 24.25
N ALA A 525 -59.24 -67.76 22.93
CA ALA A 525 -58.39 -66.97 22.04
C ALA A 525 -58.74 -65.47 22.06
N ALA A 526 -60.03 -65.11 22.14
CA ALA A 526 -60.47 -63.73 22.29
C ALA A 526 -60.05 -63.12 23.64
N ALA A 527 -60.14 -63.90 24.74
CA ALA A 527 -59.67 -63.45 26.04
C ALA A 527 -58.15 -63.24 26.06
N ASP A 528 -57.38 -64.18 25.51
CA ASP A 528 -55.92 -64.10 25.41
C ASP A 528 -55.48 -62.91 24.52
N ALA A 529 -56.14 -62.69 23.39
CA ALA A 529 -55.89 -61.55 22.51
C ALA A 529 -56.25 -60.20 23.17
N THR A 530 -57.33 -60.16 23.95
CA THR A 530 -57.72 -58.96 24.73
C THR A 530 -56.67 -58.65 25.80
N ALA A 531 -56.17 -59.67 26.51
CA ALA A 531 -55.11 -59.51 27.49
C ALA A 531 -53.80 -59.04 26.84
N ALA A 532 -53.41 -59.62 25.70
CA ALA A 532 -52.25 -59.21 24.92
C ALA A 532 -52.37 -57.77 24.39
N MET A 533 -53.55 -57.37 23.92
CA MET A 533 -53.82 -55.99 23.48
C MET A 533 -53.69 -55.00 24.64
N THR A 534 -54.25 -55.34 25.80
CA THR A 534 -54.16 -54.51 27.02
C THR A 534 -52.71 -54.37 27.49
N ALA A 535 -51.94 -55.46 27.47
CA ALA A 535 -50.52 -55.45 27.79
C ALA A 535 -49.71 -54.57 26.81
N GLY A 536 -49.94 -54.72 25.50
CA GLY A 536 -49.32 -53.88 24.48
C GLY A 536 -49.68 -52.40 24.62
N GLN A 537 -50.95 -52.07 24.91
CA GLN A 537 -51.40 -50.70 25.16
C GLN A 537 -50.72 -50.10 26.39
N LYS A 538 -50.50 -50.90 27.44
CA LYS A 538 -49.75 -50.47 28.63
C LYS A 538 -48.27 -50.20 28.32
N GLU A 539 -47.63 -51.04 27.49
CA GLU A 539 -46.27 -50.79 27.00
C GLU A 539 -46.19 -49.49 26.18
N VAL A 540 -47.13 -49.28 25.24
CA VAL A 540 -47.21 -48.05 24.44
C VAL A 540 -47.39 -46.82 25.34
N ALA A 541 -48.31 -46.89 26.31
CA ALA A 541 -48.56 -45.81 27.26
C ALA A 541 -47.33 -45.50 28.14
N ALA A 542 -46.51 -46.51 28.45
CA ALA A 542 -45.27 -46.33 29.20
C ALA A 542 -44.14 -45.70 28.36
N ILE A 543 -44.01 -46.07 27.09
CA ILE A 543 -42.91 -45.61 26.22
C ILE A 543 -43.21 -44.23 25.62
N THR A 544 -44.44 -43.96 25.19
CA THR A 544 -44.85 -42.71 24.52
C THR A 544 -44.37 -41.43 25.22
N PRO A 545 -44.54 -41.22 26.54
CA PRO A 545 -44.09 -40.00 27.20
C PRO A 545 -42.57 -39.84 27.24
N THR A 546 -41.80 -40.89 26.95
CA THR A 546 -40.32 -40.86 26.97
C THR A 546 -39.71 -40.47 25.62
N VAL A 547 -40.48 -40.51 24.52
CA VAL A 547 -39.99 -40.21 23.16
C VAL A 547 -39.55 -38.75 23.04
N LYS A 548 -40.47 -37.82 23.31
CA LYS A 548 -40.22 -36.38 23.13
C LYS A 548 -39.02 -35.90 23.99
N PRO A 549 -38.92 -36.23 25.29
CA PRO A 549 -37.73 -35.89 26.08
C PRO A 549 -36.43 -36.48 25.52
N ALA A 550 -36.46 -37.70 24.95
CA ALA A 550 -35.26 -38.30 24.37
C ALA A 550 -34.84 -37.61 23.04
N GLU A 551 -35.81 -37.20 22.22
CA GLU A 551 -35.55 -36.41 21.02
C GLU A 551 -34.98 -35.03 21.35
N GLU A 552 -35.57 -34.33 22.32
CA GLU A 552 -35.09 -33.03 22.79
C GLU A 552 -33.69 -33.13 23.38
N ALA A 553 -33.40 -34.17 24.17
CA ALA A 553 -32.06 -34.42 24.70
C ALA A 553 -31.04 -34.73 23.60
N SER A 554 -31.42 -35.51 22.58
CA SER A 554 -30.58 -35.78 21.41
C SER A 554 -30.28 -34.51 20.61
N ALA A 555 -31.30 -33.67 20.37
CA ALA A 555 -31.15 -32.40 19.67
C ALA A 555 -30.26 -31.40 20.45
N ALA A 556 -30.43 -31.31 21.77
CA ALA A 556 -29.61 -30.46 22.63
C ALA A 556 -28.14 -30.92 22.66
N ALA A 557 -27.90 -32.23 22.77
CA ALA A 557 -26.55 -32.80 22.75
C ALA A 557 -25.87 -32.59 21.38
N LEU A 558 -26.62 -32.75 20.28
CA LEU A 558 -26.13 -32.44 18.94
C LEU A 558 -25.75 -30.97 18.81
N LYS A 559 -26.61 -30.05 19.25
CA LYS A 559 -26.32 -28.61 19.22
C LYS A 559 -25.04 -28.28 20.01
N ALA A 560 -24.89 -28.82 21.22
CA ALA A 560 -23.69 -28.60 22.02
C ALA A 560 -22.41 -29.13 21.34
N ALA A 561 -22.49 -30.31 20.71
CA ALA A 561 -21.38 -30.86 19.95
C ALA A 561 -21.03 -29.99 18.72
N THR A 562 -22.03 -29.53 17.97
CA THR A 562 -21.84 -28.64 16.80
C THR A 562 -21.26 -27.29 17.20
N ASP A 563 -21.75 -26.67 18.27
CA ASP A 563 -21.22 -25.41 18.79
C ASP A 563 -19.75 -25.57 19.22
N SER A 564 -19.43 -26.69 19.90
CA SER A 564 -18.04 -26.99 20.28
C SER A 564 -17.14 -27.33 19.09
N GLN A 565 -17.67 -27.96 18.04
CA GLN A 565 -16.94 -28.23 16.81
C GLN A 565 -16.60 -26.92 16.08
N ALA A 566 -17.50 -25.95 16.08
CA ALA A 566 -17.23 -24.62 15.54
C ALA A 566 -16.08 -23.93 16.29
N MET A 567 -15.99 -24.09 17.61
CA MET A 567 -14.86 -23.59 18.40
C MET A 567 -13.53 -24.25 18.02
N VAL A 568 -13.52 -25.56 17.75
CA VAL A 568 -12.32 -26.26 17.23
C VAL A 568 -11.91 -25.68 15.87
N ALA A 569 -12.86 -25.45 14.97
CA ALA A 569 -12.59 -24.85 13.66
C ALA A 569 -12.02 -23.43 13.78
N THR A 570 -12.56 -22.59 14.68
CA THR A 570 -12.02 -21.26 14.98
C THR A 570 -10.59 -21.33 15.54
N ALA A 571 -10.33 -22.23 16.50
CA ALA A 571 -8.99 -22.41 17.06
C ALA A 571 -7.97 -22.89 16.00
N GLN A 572 -8.39 -23.80 15.13
CA GLN A 572 -7.57 -24.27 14.00
C GLN A 572 -7.27 -23.13 13.02
N ALA A 573 -8.25 -22.29 12.71
CA ALA A 573 -8.06 -21.11 11.86
C ALA A 573 -7.05 -20.13 12.46
N LEU A 574 -7.03 -19.94 13.79
CA LEU A 574 -6.01 -19.12 14.45
C LEU A 574 -4.60 -19.71 14.33
N VAL A 575 -4.44 -21.03 14.45
CA VAL A 575 -3.15 -21.70 14.21
C VAL A 575 -2.68 -21.47 12.78
N THR A 576 -3.56 -21.62 11.79
CA THR A 576 -3.24 -21.35 10.38
C THR A 576 -2.85 -19.89 10.17
N LYS A 577 -3.66 -18.94 10.68
CA LYS A 577 -3.39 -17.49 10.62
C LYS A 577 -1.97 -17.17 11.11
N TRP A 578 -1.57 -17.66 12.29
CA TRP A 578 -0.25 -17.32 12.83
C TRP A 578 0.91 -17.97 12.08
N ASN A 579 0.74 -19.17 11.54
CA ASN A 579 1.76 -19.77 10.67
C ASN A 579 1.97 -18.93 9.38
N GLU A 580 0.88 -18.49 8.77
CA GLU A 580 0.93 -17.62 7.57
C GLU A 580 1.59 -16.28 7.87
N GLU A 581 1.29 -15.65 9.01
CA GLU A 581 1.91 -14.38 9.39
C GLU A 581 3.40 -14.51 9.73
N ILE A 582 3.83 -15.64 10.29
CA ILE A 582 5.26 -15.93 10.49
C ILE A 582 5.96 -16.07 9.14
N ALA A 583 5.38 -16.81 8.20
CA ALA A 583 5.95 -16.99 6.86
C ALA A 583 6.00 -15.66 6.09
N PHE A 584 4.96 -14.84 6.18
CA PHE A 584 4.93 -13.49 5.61
C PHE A 584 6.03 -12.60 6.20
N THR A 585 6.17 -12.58 7.52
CA THR A 585 7.19 -11.77 8.21
C THR A 585 8.61 -12.15 7.80
N ALA A 586 8.88 -13.45 7.64
CA ALA A 586 10.18 -13.94 7.17
C ALA A 586 10.49 -13.45 5.75
N LYS A 587 9.53 -13.57 4.82
CA LYS A 587 9.66 -13.06 3.44
C LYS A 587 9.85 -11.55 3.39
N LEU A 588 9.06 -10.80 4.16
CA LEU A 588 9.15 -9.35 4.22
C LEU A 588 10.51 -8.90 4.75
N THR A 589 11.06 -9.59 5.74
CA THR A 589 12.39 -9.27 6.31
C THR A 589 13.51 -9.55 5.31
N ASP A 590 13.47 -10.70 4.64
CA ASP A 590 14.44 -11.05 3.59
C ASP A 590 14.40 -10.03 2.44
N LEU A 591 13.20 -9.68 1.97
CA LEU A 591 13.02 -8.74 0.88
C LEU A 591 13.49 -7.32 1.24
N ARG A 592 13.17 -6.84 2.44
CA ARG A 592 13.67 -5.55 2.95
C ARG A 592 15.20 -5.54 3.09
N THR A 593 15.80 -6.66 3.46
CA THR A 593 17.27 -6.79 3.55
C THR A 593 17.88 -6.69 2.15
N LYS A 594 17.32 -7.39 1.16
CA LYS A 594 17.75 -7.30 -0.25
C LYS A 594 17.58 -5.89 -0.80
N LEU A 595 16.46 -5.22 -0.49
CA LEU A 595 16.19 -3.86 -0.91
C LEU A 595 17.22 -2.88 -0.34
N ALA A 596 17.53 -3.00 0.96
CA ALA A 596 18.57 -2.18 1.60
C ALA A 596 19.94 -2.39 0.95
N SER A 597 20.35 -3.64 0.69
CA SER A 597 21.60 -3.94 -0.01
C SER A 597 21.61 -3.42 -1.46
N ALA A 598 20.51 -3.56 -2.20
CA ALA A 598 20.38 -3.05 -3.56
C ALA A 598 20.49 -1.51 -3.59
N PHE A 599 19.89 -0.83 -2.62
CA PHE A 599 19.99 0.61 -2.47
C PHE A 599 21.43 1.07 -2.16
N GLU A 600 22.13 0.39 -1.25
CA GLU A 600 23.55 0.68 -0.97
C GLU A 600 24.43 0.53 -2.22
N ILE A 601 24.19 -0.51 -3.02
CA ILE A 601 24.88 -0.72 -4.31
C ILE A 601 24.57 0.42 -5.29
N LEU A 602 23.30 0.81 -5.41
CA LEU A 602 22.90 1.92 -6.29
C LEU A 602 23.60 3.23 -5.90
N VAL A 603 23.61 3.56 -4.60
CA VAL A 603 24.27 4.78 -4.10
C VAL A 603 25.77 4.74 -4.38
N ALA A 604 26.43 3.60 -4.15
CA ALA A 604 27.85 3.44 -4.45
C ALA A 604 28.14 3.62 -5.95
N ASN A 605 27.31 3.04 -6.82
CA ASN A 605 27.44 3.18 -8.28
C ASN A 605 27.18 4.63 -8.73
N GLN A 606 26.19 5.32 -8.15
CA GLN A 606 25.92 6.74 -8.44
C GLN A 606 27.09 7.63 -8.01
N GLN A 607 27.73 7.34 -6.87
CA GLN A 607 28.93 8.06 -6.44
C GLN A 607 30.09 7.84 -7.42
N GLN A 608 30.35 6.59 -7.82
CA GLN A 608 31.38 6.27 -8.81
C GLN A 608 31.11 6.94 -10.17
N GLN A 609 29.84 6.96 -10.61
CA GLN A 609 29.42 7.67 -11.81
C GLN A 609 29.70 9.18 -11.69
N ALA A 610 29.37 9.81 -10.56
CA ALA A 610 29.61 11.23 -10.34
C ALA A 610 31.11 11.59 -10.36
N GLU A 611 31.95 10.77 -9.71
CA GLU A 611 33.40 10.91 -9.73
C GLU A 611 33.97 10.72 -11.15
N MET A 612 33.48 9.72 -11.89
CA MET A 612 33.88 9.46 -13.27
C MET A 612 33.49 10.62 -14.21
N MET A 613 32.29 11.17 -14.06
CA MET A 613 31.82 12.31 -14.84
C MET A 613 32.61 13.59 -14.54
N ALA A 614 33.01 13.80 -13.28
CA ALA A 614 33.90 14.90 -12.92
C ALA A 614 35.28 14.75 -13.57
N ASN A 615 35.85 13.55 -13.55
CA ASN A 615 37.12 13.25 -14.22
C ASN A 615 37.03 13.43 -15.75
N LEU A 616 35.94 12.94 -16.37
CA LEU A 616 35.67 13.14 -17.79
C LEU A 616 35.61 14.63 -18.15
N SER A 617 34.96 15.45 -17.32
CA SER A 617 34.91 16.90 -17.52
C SER A 617 36.30 17.54 -17.49
N GLU A 618 37.17 17.09 -16.58
CA GLU A 618 38.53 17.63 -16.50
C GLU A 618 39.40 17.21 -17.69
N ILE A 619 39.31 15.94 -18.10
CA ILE A 619 40.00 15.44 -19.31
C ILE A 619 39.49 16.17 -20.57
N GLN A 620 38.18 16.45 -20.65
CA GLN A 620 37.60 17.24 -21.74
C GLN A 620 38.21 18.65 -21.78
N LYS A 621 38.36 19.34 -20.63
CA LYS A 621 39.03 20.66 -20.60
C LYS A 621 40.47 20.60 -21.09
N GLN A 622 41.22 19.57 -20.70
CA GLN A 622 42.61 19.39 -21.15
C GLN A 622 42.68 19.18 -22.66
N TYR A 623 41.79 18.35 -23.21
CA TYR A 623 41.64 18.18 -24.65
C TYR A 623 41.28 19.50 -25.34
N ASP A 624 40.29 20.24 -24.84
CA ASP A 624 39.84 21.50 -25.42
C ASP A 624 40.95 22.56 -25.42
N ALA A 625 41.70 22.66 -24.32
CA ALA A 625 42.85 23.56 -24.21
C ALA A 625 43.95 23.19 -25.21
N SER A 626 44.30 21.91 -25.31
CA SER A 626 45.30 21.43 -26.29
C SER A 626 44.81 21.64 -27.73
N ASN A 627 43.53 21.41 -27.98
CA ASN A 627 42.91 21.66 -29.28
C ASN A 627 42.91 23.14 -29.65
N GLN A 628 42.70 24.04 -28.69
CA GLN A 628 42.81 25.49 -28.89
C GLN A 628 44.23 25.91 -29.29
N VAL A 629 45.27 25.28 -28.72
CA VAL A 629 46.66 25.51 -29.13
C VAL A 629 46.86 25.08 -30.59
N VAL A 630 46.35 23.92 -30.99
CA VAL A 630 46.37 23.46 -32.39
C VAL A 630 45.66 24.46 -33.30
N THR A 631 44.46 24.91 -32.94
CA THR A 631 43.71 25.90 -33.72
C THR A 631 44.48 27.21 -33.86
N THR A 632 45.08 27.70 -32.77
CA THR A 632 45.87 28.94 -32.77
C THR A 632 47.12 28.81 -33.64
N ALA A 633 47.83 27.68 -33.54
CA ALA A 633 49.00 27.40 -34.38
C ALA A 633 48.61 27.31 -35.86
N ASN A 634 47.48 26.68 -36.20
CA ASN A 634 46.97 26.62 -37.56
C ASN A 634 46.66 28.01 -38.11
N THR A 635 45.95 28.84 -37.34
CA THR A 635 45.67 30.25 -37.73
C THR A 635 46.97 31.05 -37.92
N ALA A 636 47.99 30.81 -37.09
CA ALA A 636 49.30 31.45 -37.25
C ALA A 636 50.01 31.01 -38.54
N VAL A 637 49.88 29.73 -38.94
CA VAL A 637 50.37 29.21 -40.24
C VAL A 637 49.60 29.84 -41.40
N GLU A 638 48.27 29.94 -41.33
CA GLU A 638 47.44 30.58 -42.36
C GLU A 638 47.83 32.06 -42.54
N ASN A 639 47.95 32.80 -41.44
CA ASN A 639 48.32 34.22 -41.45
C ASN A 639 49.74 34.44 -42.01
N THR A 640 50.73 33.62 -41.61
CA THR A 640 52.09 33.77 -42.14
C THR A 640 52.20 33.28 -43.58
N THR A 641 51.41 32.29 -43.99
CA THR A 641 51.29 31.89 -45.41
C THR A 641 50.82 33.07 -46.25
N LYS A 642 49.76 33.76 -45.82
CA LYS A 642 49.28 34.98 -46.48
C LYS A 642 50.36 36.07 -46.52
N ARG A 643 51.07 36.30 -45.40
CA ARG A 643 52.15 37.30 -45.34
C ARG A 643 53.31 36.98 -46.28
N VAL A 644 53.66 35.71 -46.46
CA VAL A 644 54.66 35.30 -47.47
C VAL A 644 54.17 35.70 -48.87
N THR A 645 52.91 35.40 -49.21
CA THR A 645 52.32 35.79 -50.49
C THR A 645 52.34 37.31 -50.70
N ASP A 646 51.94 38.09 -49.70
CA ASP A 646 51.93 39.56 -49.76
C ASP A 646 53.35 40.13 -49.91
N SER A 647 54.33 39.64 -49.13
CA SER A 647 55.73 40.05 -49.22
C SER A 647 56.35 39.70 -50.58
N GLN A 648 56.02 38.54 -51.14
CA GLN A 648 56.47 38.13 -52.48
C GLN A 648 55.90 39.07 -53.57
N ALA A 649 54.63 39.46 -53.45
CA ALA A 649 54.02 40.44 -54.35
C ALA A 649 54.66 41.83 -54.22
N ALA A 650 54.95 42.29 -53.00
CA ALA A 650 55.64 43.55 -52.75
C ALA A 650 57.08 43.56 -53.29
N ALA A 651 57.85 42.49 -53.06
CA ALA A 651 59.19 42.35 -53.62
C ALA A 651 59.17 42.35 -55.15
N LYS A 652 58.16 41.73 -55.77
CA LYS A 652 57.97 41.78 -57.22
C LYS A 652 57.71 43.20 -57.73
N ALA A 653 56.88 43.98 -57.04
CA ALA A 653 56.64 45.38 -57.41
C ALA A 653 57.90 46.27 -57.28
N GLU A 654 58.70 46.06 -56.24
CA GLU A 654 59.97 46.81 -56.08
C GLU A 654 61.04 46.39 -57.09
N LEU A 655 61.07 45.12 -57.52
CA LEU A 655 61.90 44.65 -58.64
C LEU A 655 61.55 45.35 -59.95
N ASP A 656 60.26 45.56 -60.21
CA ASP A 656 59.78 46.25 -61.41
C ASP A 656 60.22 47.72 -61.39
N LYS A 657 60.15 48.39 -60.23
CA LYS A 657 60.67 49.77 -60.05
C LYS A 657 62.20 49.84 -60.20
N GLN A 658 62.95 48.87 -59.66
CA GLN A 658 64.40 48.80 -59.86
C GLN A 658 64.76 48.60 -61.33
N THR A 659 63.98 47.79 -62.04
CA THR A 659 64.14 47.57 -63.48
C THR A 659 63.91 48.88 -64.25
N ALA A 660 62.86 49.65 -63.90
CA ALA A 660 62.60 50.96 -64.48
C ALA A 660 63.72 51.98 -64.18
N ALA A 661 64.26 52.01 -62.96
CA ALA A 661 65.40 52.85 -62.58
C ALA A 661 66.68 52.45 -63.33
N THR A 662 66.88 51.14 -63.59
CA THR A 662 68.00 50.62 -64.38
C THR A 662 67.93 51.11 -65.82
N THR A 663 66.73 51.08 -66.42
CA THR A 663 66.48 51.61 -67.76
C THR A 663 66.76 53.12 -67.81
N THR A 664 66.33 53.87 -66.78
CA THR A 664 66.55 55.32 -66.67
C THR A 664 68.03 55.68 -66.57
N HIS A 665 68.79 54.98 -65.71
CA HIS A 665 70.24 55.17 -65.59
C HIS A 665 70.98 54.82 -66.89
N THR A 666 70.58 53.72 -67.55
CA THR A 666 71.17 53.32 -68.84
C THR A 666 70.94 54.39 -69.89
N ALA A 667 69.72 54.91 -70.01
CA ALA A 667 69.39 55.99 -70.93
C ALA A 667 70.18 57.27 -70.65
N ALA A 668 70.31 57.68 -69.38
CA ALA A 668 71.10 58.85 -68.98
C ALA A 668 72.59 58.66 -69.29
N THR A 669 73.14 57.46 -69.06
CA THR A 669 74.54 57.12 -69.34
C THR A 669 74.83 57.16 -70.83
N THR A 670 73.94 56.60 -71.66
CA THR A 670 74.05 56.66 -73.12
C THR A 670 73.95 58.10 -73.62
N ALA A 671 73.03 58.90 -73.08
CA ALA A 671 72.88 60.31 -73.44
C ALA A 671 74.14 61.13 -73.09
N ALA A 672 74.73 60.94 -71.91
CA ALA A 672 75.97 61.61 -71.49
C ALA A 672 77.18 61.16 -72.32
N ALA A 673 77.29 59.87 -72.65
CA ALA A 673 78.35 59.35 -73.52
C ALA A 673 78.24 59.92 -74.94
N ASN A 674 77.03 60.00 -75.49
CA ASN A 674 76.77 60.62 -76.80
C ASN A 674 77.10 62.11 -76.79
N LEU A 675 76.76 62.84 -75.72
CA LEU A 675 77.10 64.26 -75.57
C LEU A 675 78.63 64.47 -75.50
N LYS A 676 79.35 63.62 -74.74
CA LYS A 676 80.82 63.65 -74.67
C LYS A 676 81.49 63.32 -76.00
N ALA A 677 80.98 62.33 -76.72
CA ALA A 677 81.45 62.00 -78.07
C ALA A 677 81.19 63.15 -79.05
N ALA A 678 80.03 63.81 -78.96
CA ALA A 678 79.70 64.98 -79.77
C ALA A 678 80.62 66.18 -79.45
N VAL A 679 80.93 66.43 -78.18
CA VAL A 679 81.87 67.49 -77.76
C VAL A 679 83.30 67.18 -78.20
N ALA A 680 83.75 65.93 -78.15
CA ALA A 680 85.06 65.51 -78.66
C ALA A 680 85.17 65.70 -80.19
N ALA A 681 84.14 65.29 -80.93
CA ALA A 681 84.08 65.51 -82.39
C ALA A 681 84.00 67.01 -82.75
N LEU A 682 83.27 67.81 -81.98
CA LEU A 682 83.26 69.28 -82.11
C LEU A 682 84.62 69.89 -81.79
N GLY A 683 85.34 69.36 -80.79
CA GLY A 683 86.71 69.76 -80.45
C GLY A 683 87.70 69.49 -81.58
N GLU A 684 87.61 68.32 -82.22
CA GLU A 684 88.39 68.00 -83.42
C GLU A 684 88.03 68.91 -84.60
N ALA A 685 86.74 69.23 -84.78
CA ALA A 685 86.29 70.15 -85.81
C ALA A 685 86.77 71.59 -85.56
N VAL A 686 86.82 72.06 -84.30
CA VAL A 686 87.41 73.35 -83.91
C VAL A 686 88.92 73.37 -84.15
N ALA A 687 89.63 72.27 -83.85
CA ALA A 687 91.06 72.16 -84.11
C ALA A 687 91.39 72.22 -85.61
N LYS A 688 90.66 71.47 -86.44
CA LYS A 688 90.82 71.50 -87.91
C LYS A 688 90.40 72.83 -88.52
N SER A 689 89.36 73.46 -87.97
CA SER A 689 88.91 74.79 -88.38
C SER A 689 89.98 75.86 -88.08
N ASN A 690 90.60 75.83 -86.90
CA ASN A 690 91.72 76.73 -86.56
C ASN A 690 92.96 76.49 -87.44
N GLU A 691 93.22 75.25 -87.84
CA GLU A 691 94.29 74.90 -88.77
C GLU A 691 94.01 75.43 -90.20
N ALA A 692 92.74 75.43 -90.63
CA ALA A 692 92.31 76.02 -91.89
C ALA A 692 92.39 77.57 -91.88
N VAL A 693 92.07 78.20 -90.74
CA VAL A 693 92.22 79.66 -90.54
C VAL A 693 93.69 80.10 -90.61
N THR A 694 94.63 79.29 -90.10
CA THR A 694 96.07 79.61 -90.14
C THR A 694 96.70 79.41 -91.52
N LYS A 695 96.27 78.40 -92.29
CA LYS A 695 96.78 78.14 -93.65
C LYS A 695 96.23 79.09 -94.72
N SER A 696 95.11 79.76 -94.48
CA SER A 696 94.44 80.64 -95.45
C SER A 696 94.95 82.09 -95.48
N GLY A 697 95.92 82.46 -94.63
CA GLY A 697 96.43 83.84 -94.61
C GLY A 697 95.50 84.85 -93.93
N GLY A 698 94.57 84.39 -93.08
CA GLY A 698 93.74 85.27 -92.24
C GLY A 698 92.38 85.64 -92.81
N ASP A 699 91.72 84.73 -93.53
CA ASP A 699 90.36 84.91 -94.05
C ASP A 699 89.33 85.19 -92.93
N ALA A 700 88.58 86.29 -93.07
CA ALA A 700 87.68 86.79 -92.04
C ALA A 700 86.36 85.99 -91.90
N GLU A 701 85.89 85.33 -92.95
CA GLU A 701 84.68 84.49 -92.90
C GLU A 701 84.97 83.16 -92.21
N LEU A 702 86.13 82.56 -92.51
CA LEU A 702 86.61 81.32 -91.89
C LEU A 702 86.87 81.49 -90.39
N LYS A 703 87.36 82.66 -89.98
CA LYS A 703 87.55 83.01 -88.55
C LYS A 703 86.22 83.08 -87.78
N LYS A 704 85.17 83.65 -88.40
CA LYS A 704 83.85 83.81 -87.77
C LYS A 704 83.10 82.49 -87.63
N ALA A 705 83.24 81.59 -88.61
CA ALA A 705 82.71 80.22 -88.53
C ALA A 705 83.46 79.38 -87.47
N ALA A 706 84.79 79.53 -87.37
CA ALA A 706 85.58 78.89 -86.32
C ALA A 706 85.19 79.36 -84.91
N GLU A 707 84.95 80.66 -84.73
CA GLU A 707 84.49 81.25 -83.47
C GLU A 707 83.06 80.80 -83.10
N ALA A 708 82.16 80.65 -84.07
CA ALA A 708 80.81 80.11 -83.84
C ALA A 708 80.83 78.61 -83.49
N LEU A 709 81.69 77.82 -84.15
CA LEU A 709 81.88 76.41 -83.85
C LEU A 709 82.49 76.21 -82.45
N LYS A 710 83.43 77.08 -82.08
CA LYS A 710 83.99 77.15 -80.71
C LYS A 710 82.92 77.52 -79.69
N GLY A 711 82.06 78.52 -79.97
CA GLY A 711 80.96 78.89 -79.09
C GLY A 711 79.92 77.77 -78.90
N LEU A 712 79.66 76.94 -79.93
CA LEU A 712 78.79 75.77 -79.81
C LEU A 712 79.45 74.63 -79.05
N ALA A 713 80.75 74.38 -79.28
CA ALA A 713 81.54 73.41 -78.55
C ALA A 713 81.61 73.78 -77.06
N ASP A 714 81.84 75.06 -76.73
CA ASP A 714 81.88 75.58 -75.36
C ASP A 714 80.48 75.47 -74.69
N LYS A 715 79.39 75.74 -75.43
CA LYS A 715 78.02 75.57 -74.92
C LYS A 715 77.67 74.10 -74.65
N LYS A 716 78.03 73.19 -75.54
CA LYS A 716 77.80 71.75 -75.35
C LYS A 716 78.75 71.14 -74.31
N ALA A 717 79.97 71.65 -74.19
CA ALA A 717 80.88 71.33 -73.10
C ALA A 717 80.32 71.80 -71.74
N ALA A 718 79.63 72.95 -71.69
CA ALA A 718 78.94 73.44 -70.49
C ALA A 718 77.70 72.61 -70.10
N GLU A 719 77.13 71.80 -71.01
CA GLU A 719 76.05 70.86 -70.71
C GLU A 719 76.57 69.52 -70.13
N ILE A 720 77.86 69.19 -70.30
CA ILE A 720 78.47 67.95 -69.78
C ILE A 720 78.32 67.84 -68.25
N PRO A 721 78.60 68.86 -67.43
CA PRO A 721 78.40 68.78 -65.99
C PRO A 721 76.96 68.48 -65.59
N MET A 722 75.97 68.97 -66.35
CA MET A 722 74.54 68.69 -66.10
C MET A 722 74.17 67.26 -66.49
N ALA A 723 74.71 66.75 -67.60
CA ALA A 723 74.51 65.36 -68.02
C ALA A 723 75.21 64.36 -67.07
N ASP A 724 76.43 64.67 -66.62
CA ASP A 724 77.15 63.88 -65.62
C ASP A 724 76.45 63.90 -64.27
N LYS A 725 75.86 65.04 -63.88
CA LYS A 725 74.99 65.12 -62.70
C LYS A 725 73.72 64.28 -62.88
N ALA A 726 73.07 64.29 -64.04
CA ALA A 726 71.89 63.45 -64.30
C ALA A 726 72.20 61.94 -64.27
N VAL A 727 73.39 61.54 -64.76
CA VAL A 727 73.89 60.17 -64.59
C VAL A 727 74.13 59.85 -63.12
N ALA A 728 74.78 60.74 -62.38
CA ALA A 728 75.03 60.57 -60.95
C ALA A 728 73.73 60.48 -60.13
N ASP A 729 72.74 61.33 -60.43
CA ASP A 729 71.43 61.33 -59.77
C ASP A 729 70.61 60.07 -60.12
N ALA A 730 70.64 59.62 -61.39
CA ALA A 730 70.00 58.37 -61.81
C ALA A 730 70.70 57.13 -61.23
N LEU A 731 72.02 57.17 -61.07
CA LEU A 731 72.80 56.12 -60.40
C LEU A 731 72.50 56.10 -58.90
N ALA A 732 72.38 57.26 -58.27
CA ALA A 732 71.97 57.38 -56.87
C ALA A 732 70.54 56.85 -56.67
N ALA A 733 69.60 57.18 -57.55
CA ALA A 733 68.23 56.65 -57.53
C ALA A 733 68.16 55.13 -57.78
N LEU A 734 68.95 54.60 -58.73
CA LEU A 734 69.08 53.16 -58.95
C LEU A 734 69.67 52.46 -57.73
N ASN A 735 70.72 53.01 -57.12
CA ASN A 735 71.35 52.41 -55.94
C ASN A 735 70.41 52.47 -54.72
N ALA A 736 69.66 53.56 -54.55
CA ALA A 736 68.59 53.65 -53.55
C ALA A 736 67.52 52.58 -53.79
N GLN A 737 67.06 52.41 -55.03
CA GLN A 737 66.03 51.42 -55.35
C GLN A 737 66.53 49.97 -55.25
N LYS A 738 67.81 49.70 -55.56
CA LYS A 738 68.47 48.40 -55.29
C LYS A 738 68.47 48.08 -53.79
N ALA A 739 68.73 49.07 -52.94
CA ALA A 739 68.65 48.89 -51.50
C ALA A 739 67.22 48.59 -51.02
N VAL A 740 66.22 49.25 -51.59
CA VAL A 740 64.79 48.99 -51.30
C VAL A 740 64.37 47.59 -51.74
N TYR A 741 64.75 47.13 -52.94
CA TYR A 741 64.47 45.78 -53.40
C TYR A 741 65.17 44.71 -52.55
N ALA A 742 66.45 44.92 -52.20
CA ALA A 742 67.18 44.02 -51.30
C ALA A 742 66.50 43.92 -49.92
N ALA A 743 65.98 45.03 -49.40
CA ALA A 743 65.17 45.03 -48.17
C ALA A 743 63.85 44.26 -48.33
N ALA A 744 63.17 44.39 -49.48
CA ALA A 744 61.94 43.64 -49.77
C ALA A 744 62.21 42.12 -49.92
N GLN A 745 63.31 41.72 -50.56
CA GLN A 745 63.74 40.31 -50.62
C GLN A 745 64.07 39.75 -49.23
N LYS A 746 64.73 40.55 -48.38
CA LYS A 746 64.97 40.18 -46.98
C LYS A 746 63.67 39.94 -46.22
N ALA A 747 62.66 40.78 -46.43
CA ALA A 747 61.33 40.62 -45.83
C ALA A 747 60.61 39.34 -46.30
N VAL A 748 60.80 38.90 -47.55
CA VAL A 748 60.31 37.59 -48.04
C VAL A 748 60.99 36.45 -47.29
N ALA A 749 62.32 36.45 -47.22
CA ALA A 749 63.07 35.40 -46.53
C ALA A 749 62.73 35.32 -45.03
N GLU A 750 62.53 36.47 -44.37
CA GLU A 750 62.07 36.53 -42.97
C GLU A 750 60.64 35.98 -42.80
N ALA A 751 59.73 36.26 -43.75
CA ALA A 751 58.38 35.72 -43.73
C ALA A 751 58.37 34.19 -43.95
N GLU A 752 59.18 33.68 -44.88
CA GLU A 752 59.33 32.24 -45.15
C GLU A 752 59.96 31.49 -43.97
N ALA A 753 60.98 32.07 -43.33
CA ALA A 753 61.56 31.52 -42.11
C ALA A 753 60.52 31.46 -40.98
N THR A 754 59.71 32.51 -40.80
CA THR A 754 58.62 32.51 -39.81
C THR A 754 57.56 31.46 -40.13
N LEU A 755 57.22 31.26 -41.40
CA LEU A 755 56.27 30.22 -41.83
C LEU A 755 56.78 28.82 -41.49
N ALA A 756 58.06 28.54 -41.73
CA ALA A 756 58.68 27.26 -41.35
C ALA A 756 58.62 27.02 -39.84
N THR A 757 58.90 28.04 -39.03
CA THR A 757 58.75 27.97 -37.57
C THR A 757 57.30 27.70 -37.15
N ASN A 758 56.33 28.41 -37.73
CA ASN A 758 54.91 28.21 -37.39
C ASN A 758 54.39 26.83 -37.81
N LYS A 759 54.82 26.30 -38.96
CA LYS A 759 54.46 24.94 -39.39
C LYS A 759 54.98 23.89 -38.41
N LYS A 760 56.24 24.02 -37.99
CA LYS A 760 56.80 23.14 -36.96
C LYS A 760 56.02 23.23 -35.64
N ALA A 761 55.67 24.45 -35.20
CA ALA A 761 54.87 24.65 -33.99
C ALA A 761 53.47 24.03 -34.10
N TYR A 762 52.86 24.03 -35.28
CA TYR A 762 51.59 23.35 -35.55
C TYR A 762 51.73 21.82 -35.48
N ASP A 763 52.76 21.25 -36.11
CA ASP A 763 53.03 19.81 -36.05
C ASP A 763 53.30 19.35 -34.61
N ASP A 764 54.12 20.11 -33.87
CA ASP A 764 54.39 19.86 -32.44
C ASP A 764 53.10 19.94 -31.60
N ALA A 765 52.21 20.90 -31.89
CA ALA A 765 50.92 21.03 -31.22
C ALA A 765 49.97 19.85 -31.51
N ILE A 766 49.94 19.32 -32.74
CA ILE A 766 49.17 18.11 -33.08
C ILE A 766 49.67 16.92 -32.27
N VAL A 767 50.98 16.71 -32.23
CA VAL A 767 51.60 15.60 -31.47
C VAL A 767 51.26 15.72 -29.99
N ALA A 768 51.31 16.94 -29.43
CA ALA A 768 50.96 17.20 -28.04
C ALA A 768 49.47 16.98 -27.71
N ARG A 769 48.55 17.15 -28.67
CA ARG A 769 47.11 16.90 -28.47
C ARG A 769 46.75 15.41 -28.40
N LYS A 770 47.47 14.57 -29.13
CA LYS A 770 47.12 13.15 -29.32
C LYS A 770 46.94 12.35 -28.01
N PRO A 771 47.80 12.47 -26.98
CA PRO A 771 47.58 11.78 -25.71
C PRO A 771 46.29 12.20 -24.99
N HIS A 772 45.88 13.47 -25.12
CA HIS A 772 44.62 13.96 -24.53
C HIS A 772 43.39 13.44 -25.29
N GLU A 773 43.50 13.24 -26.60
CA GLU A 773 42.44 12.63 -27.42
C GLU A 773 42.19 11.17 -27.04
N GLU A 774 43.27 10.40 -26.88
CA GLU A 774 43.20 8.99 -26.43
C GLU A 774 42.66 8.89 -25.00
N ALA A 775 43.14 9.75 -24.09
CA ALA A 775 42.63 9.84 -22.72
C ALA A 775 41.13 10.17 -22.67
N LEU A 776 40.66 11.09 -23.53
CA LEU A 776 39.25 11.45 -23.64
C LEU A 776 38.39 10.27 -24.13
N ALA A 777 38.87 9.52 -25.12
CA ALA A 777 38.17 8.34 -25.63
C ALA A 777 38.06 7.24 -24.55
N SER A 778 39.14 6.96 -23.82
CA SER A 778 39.13 6.01 -22.71
C SER A 778 38.23 6.46 -21.56
N ALA A 779 38.26 7.74 -21.20
CA ALA A 779 37.40 8.30 -20.15
C ALA A 779 35.91 8.22 -20.51
N LYS A 780 35.54 8.44 -21.78
CA LYS A 780 34.16 8.26 -22.26
C LYS A 780 33.69 6.82 -22.12
N ALA A 781 34.49 5.86 -22.56
CA ALA A 781 34.15 4.43 -22.44
C ALA A 781 34.00 3.99 -20.96
N ALA A 782 34.84 4.51 -20.07
CA ALA A 782 34.73 4.26 -18.63
C ALA A 782 33.45 4.89 -18.05
N ALA A 783 33.11 6.13 -18.43
CA ALA A 783 31.87 6.77 -18.02
C ALA A 783 30.62 6.01 -18.49
N ASP A 784 30.60 5.53 -19.73
CA ASP A 784 29.50 4.72 -20.27
C ASP A 784 29.31 3.41 -19.48
N ALA A 785 30.41 2.78 -19.05
CA ALA A 785 30.35 1.58 -18.21
C ALA A 785 29.74 1.86 -16.82
N GLU A 786 30.11 2.98 -16.17
CA GLU A 786 29.53 3.36 -14.88
C GLU A 786 28.05 3.78 -15.00
N ILE A 787 27.67 4.49 -16.06
CA ILE A 787 26.25 4.79 -16.38
C ILE A 787 25.44 3.49 -16.46
N LYS A 788 25.97 2.47 -17.14
CA LYS A 788 25.30 1.17 -17.25
C LYS A 788 25.13 0.49 -15.89
N LYS A 789 26.14 0.52 -15.01
CA LYS A 789 26.02 -0.08 -13.67
C LYS A 789 24.93 0.57 -12.82
N VAL A 790 24.79 1.90 -12.92
CA VAL A 790 23.69 2.63 -12.25
C VAL A 790 22.36 2.15 -12.78
N SER A 791 22.18 2.11 -14.11
CA SER A 791 20.95 1.62 -14.74
C SER A 791 20.61 0.17 -14.37
N ASP A 792 21.59 -0.74 -14.38
CA ASP A 792 21.39 -2.14 -13.98
C ASP A 792 20.97 -2.25 -12.49
N SER A 793 21.49 -1.37 -11.64
CA SER A 793 21.14 -1.32 -10.20
C SER A 793 19.75 -0.73 -9.96
N GLU A 794 19.34 0.28 -10.73
CA GLU A 794 17.98 0.84 -10.70
C GLU A 794 16.94 -0.21 -11.07
N VAL A 795 17.18 -0.97 -12.14
CA VAL A 795 16.30 -2.08 -12.56
C VAL A 795 16.21 -3.17 -11.49
N ALA A 796 17.33 -3.51 -10.85
CA ALA A 796 17.34 -4.50 -9.77
C ALA A 796 16.56 -4.01 -8.53
N LEU A 797 16.67 -2.73 -8.20
CA LEU A 797 15.92 -2.10 -7.10
C LEU A 797 14.41 -2.11 -7.41
N GLU A 798 14.01 -1.67 -8.60
CA GLU A 798 12.61 -1.61 -9.02
C GLU A 798 11.95 -3.00 -9.01
N ALA A 799 12.67 -4.05 -9.43
CA ALA A 799 12.16 -5.42 -9.37
C ALA A 799 11.87 -5.88 -7.93
N LEU A 800 12.74 -5.53 -6.97
CA LEU A 800 12.54 -5.84 -5.55
C LEU A 800 11.38 -5.03 -4.94
N GLU A 801 11.22 -3.75 -5.34
CA GLU A 801 10.10 -2.92 -4.93
C GLU A 801 8.76 -3.47 -5.43
N GLN A 802 8.71 -3.94 -6.68
CA GLN A 802 7.51 -4.60 -7.23
C GLN A 802 7.18 -5.90 -6.49
N GLU A 803 8.19 -6.70 -6.14
CA GLU A 803 8.00 -7.90 -5.31
C GLU A 803 7.45 -7.53 -3.92
N LEU A 804 7.90 -6.41 -3.34
CA LEU A 804 7.46 -5.94 -2.03
C LEU A 804 5.99 -5.51 -2.05
N VAL A 805 5.62 -4.72 -3.06
CA VAL A 805 4.23 -4.30 -3.26
C VAL A 805 3.31 -5.52 -3.44
N SER A 806 3.75 -6.50 -4.23
CA SER A 806 3.02 -7.76 -4.43
C SER A 806 2.83 -8.52 -3.12
N LEU A 807 3.89 -8.69 -2.34
CA LEU A 807 3.84 -9.37 -1.04
C LEU A 807 2.91 -8.66 -0.04
N GLN A 808 2.94 -7.32 0.01
CA GLN A 808 2.08 -6.54 0.92
C GLN A 808 0.61 -6.48 0.47
N SER A 809 0.33 -6.80 -0.80
CA SER A 809 -1.02 -6.89 -1.34
C SER A 809 -1.68 -8.27 -1.16
N SER A 810 -0.92 -9.31 -0.80
CA SER A 810 -1.38 -10.68 -0.57
C SER A 810 -1.77 -10.95 0.88
#